data_AF-A0A146KB20-F1
#
_entry.id   AF-A0A146KB20-F1
#
_cell.length_a   1.000
_cell.length_b   1.000
_cell.length_c   1.000
_cell.angle_alpha   90.00
_cell.angle_beta   90.00
_cell.angle_gamma   90.00
#
_symmetry.space_group_name_H-M   'P 1'
#
loop_
_entity.id
_entity.type
_entity.pdbx_description
1 polymer ?
#
loop_
_entity_poly.entity_id
_entity_poly.type
_entity_poly.pdbx_seq_one_letter_code
_entity_poly.pdbx_strand_id
1 'polypeptide(L)'
;LTPDNQQPLTQDALSQIPKKISLHSQLPNFKDVPVNQKTILFISKLRQCNKLVRIDDQDLRKLKHLVLYQLLEQVNSQNNIFPIDAIQDFFNTVSLNIFRQAPKPQAEDEDVYDPEEDEPLVDANWYHLQFVYEMLLRFVYSAQNQNPDYQKSVKKYIDCDFIVKLMQLFNQSDPRERDYVKTILHRIYANIMSLRSFIRQTLKSELQTYFCTNQQHSGICDILEVLGSIINGYATPLKTEHIQFLTQCLVPMHKSQYIKHLLPQLSYCVSKFIEKESSLSGYILHQIMSYYPRLNSHKEVSILTEIEELLEIMPGEHILCKPGDKFSELGIKTDNPLFIYTKLFEVISQAMCSLHFQVAERAVNMVGNQKFLQHVQIAYTKYCEIHVTKKPAQIVYEDDEPVPAKLEREEYSNLKSNPIHILSKALRANQAHWNTNIRFLSDQSFKQLQNLSQKETANIDQKVLQEEVTKEYIRQARETMNAIYAEKALHNISNFDDYFAKKEKYNPPNHVPGYQAEIISEQAIIEAVVPEDPLFCRVPEMTLKQLRLTPETLISSIDDSLKQSTVSGKPIDVNLKGDLTEMDKLALRGVDIVDKQFAAQIVEQTIETLIKNDLVTTSEIEQPVGKLFSIQTKMPGKRMANRRASAGVQLNMGVRRKSVVPMNQQLMKAHKELEGFEKHKIK
;
A
#
# COMPACT_ATOMS: atom_id res chain seq x y z
N LEU A 1 -58.23 5.45 24.47
CA LEU A 1 -58.18 5.92 25.88
C LEU A 1 -57.11 7.00 25.94
N THR A 2 -57.54 8.24 26.19
CA THR A 2 -56.74 9.48 26.10
C THR A 2 -55.52 9.46 27.04
N PRO A 3 -54.39 10.10 26.67
CA PRO A 3 -53.14 10.07 27.44
C PRO A 3 -53.06 11.11 28.58
N ASP A 4 -54.17 11.73 29.01
CA ASP A 4 -54.13 12.97 29.83
C ASP A 4 -54.39 12.80 31.35
N ASN A 5 -54.31 11.60 31.92
CA ASN A 5 -54.57 11.38 33.36
C ASN A 5 -53.36 10.86 34.16
N GLN A 6 -52.15 11.37 33.89
CA GLN A 6 -51.05 11.28 34.86
C GLN A 6 -50.98 12.62 35.61
N GLN A 7 -51.53 12.66 36.83
CA GLN A 7 -51.20 13.76 37.75
C GLN A 7 -49.66 13.80 37.90
N PRO A 8 -49.02 14.98 37.74
CA PRO A 8 -47.58 15.10 37.95
C PRO A 8 -47.27 14.65 39.39
N LEU A 9 -46.30 13.73 39.53
CA LEU A 9 -45.82 13.35 40.86
C LEU A 9 -45.33 14.60 41.59
N THR A 10 -45.70 14.74 42.87
CA THR A 10 -45.20 15.83 43.71
C THR A 10 -43.68 15.69 43.89
N GLN A 11 -42.95 16.82 43.82
CA GLN A 11 -41.50 16.84 44.04
C GLN A 11 -41.10 16.24 45.40
N ASP A 12 -41.99 16.31 46.40
CA ASP A 12 -41.82 15.67 47.70
C ASP A 12 -41.75 14.14 47.61
N ALA A 13 -42.54 13.50 46.75
CA ALA A 13 -42.52 12.04 46.58
C ALA A 13 -41.24 11.56 45.87
N LEU A 14 -40.71 12.35 44.93
CA LEU A 14 -39.45 12.04 44.23
C LEU A 14 -38.22 12.23 45.13
N SER A 15 -38.25 13.22 46.03
CA SER A 15 -37.16 13.50 46.97
C SER A 15 -37.02 12.44 48.07
N GLN A 16 -38.10 11.73 48.39
CA GLN A 16 -38.12 10.64 49.37
C GLN A 16 -37.47 9.34 48.87
N ILE A 17 -37.26 9.18 47.55
CA ILE A 17 -36.61 7.98 47.01
C ILE A 17 -35.13 7.97 47.42
N PRO A 18 -34.61 6.91 48.07
CA PRO A 18 -33.21 6.83 48.46
C PRO A 18 -32.28 7.04 47.27
N LYS A 19 -31.20 7.83 47.45
CA LYS A 19 -30.19 8.07 46.41
C LYS A 19 -29.39 6.80 46.07
N LYS A 20 -29.23 5.90 47.03
CA LYS A 20 -28.58 4.58 46.86
C LYS A 20 -29.54 3.51 47.37
N ILE A 21 -29.81 2.52 46.53
CA ILE A 21 -30.65 1.38 46.87
C ILE A 21 -29.79 0.12 46.76
N SER A 22 -29.85 -0.72 47.80
CA SER A 22 -29.07 -1.96 47.83
C SER A 22 -29.60 -2.94 46.79
N LEU A 23 -28.70 -3.67 46.13
CA LEU A 23 -29.11 -4.73 45.22
C LEU A 23 -29.86 -5.88 45.94
N HIS A 24 -29.68 -6.01 47.25
CA HIS A 24 -30.39 -6.98 48.09
C HIS A 24 -31.83 -6.57 48.44
N SER A 25 -32.22 -5.30 48.23
CA SER A 25 -33.59 -4.90 48.54
C SER A 25 -34.57 -5.54 47.57
N GLN A 26 -35.47 -6.37 48.08
CA GLN A 26 -36.52 -6.99 47.27
C GLN A 26 -37.61 -5.94 46.95
N LEU A 27 -37.48 -5.32 45.78
CA LEU A 27 -38.50 -4.42 45.24
C LEU A 27 -39.60 -5.23 44.52
N PRO A 28 -40.88 -4.81 44.60
CA PRO A 28 -41.99 -5.54 44.00
C PRO A 28 -41.90 -5.60 42.46
N ASN A 29 -42.63 -6.54 41.84
CA ASN A 29 -42.76 -6.58 40.38
C ASN A 29 -43.67 -5.44 39.90
N PHE A 30 -43.46 -4.97 38.67
CA PHE A 30 -44.27 -3.89 38.10
C PHE A 30 -45.73 -4.29 37.82
N LYS A 31 -46.03 -5.59 37.76
CA LYS A 31 -47.40 -6.12 37.63
C LYS A 31 -48.19 -5.97 38.93
N ASP A 32 -47.50 -5.91 40.07
CA ASP A 32 -48.11 -5.94 41.41
C ASP A 32 -48.32 -4.52 41.98
N VAL A 33 -47.93 -3.49 41.23
CA VAL A 33 -47.90 -2.09 41.70
C VAL A 33 -48.86 -1.22 40.88
N PRO A 34 -49.66 -0.35 41.52
CA PRO A 34 -50.58 0.56 40.82
C PRO A 34 -49.83 1.54 39.91
N VAL A 35 -50.48 1.98 38.84
CA VAL A 35 -49.88 2.82 37.77
C VAL A 35 -49.16 4.05 38.34
N ASN A 36 -49.74 4.70 39.35
CA ASN A 36 -49.21 5.93 39.96
C ASN A 36 -47.86 5.73 40.68
N GLN A 37 -47.56 4.50 41.11
CA GLN A 37 -46.31 4.15 41.79
C GLN A 37 -45.26 3.54 40.84
N LYS A 38 -45.64 3.22 39.59
CA LYS A 38 -44.72 2.59 38.63
C LYS A 38 -43.51 3.48 38.31
N THR A 39 -43.69 4.80 38.23
CA THR A 39 -42.58 5.75 38.01
C THR A 39 -41.58 5.73 39.16
N ILE A 40 -42.06 5.72 40.40
CA ILE A 40 -41.22 5.64 41.62
C ILE A 40 -40.45 4.31 41.65
N LEU A 41 -41.14 3.21 41.35
CA LEU A 41 -40.53 1.88 41.29
C LEU A 41 -39.48 1.79 40.17
N PHE A 42 -39.74 2.41 39.03
CA PHE A 42 -38.82 2.45 37.90
C PHE A 42 -37.53 3.18 38.27
N ILE A 43 -37.64 4.37 38.87
CA ILE A 43 -36.49 5.13 39.39
C ILE A 43 -35.74 4.31 40.45
N SER A 44 -36.47 3.66 41.36
CA SER A 44 -35.88 2.84 42.43
C SER A 44 -35.05 1.67 41.88
N LYS A 45 -35.58 0.97 40.86
CA LYS A 45 -34.87 -0.13 40.18
C LYS A 45 -33.68 0.33 39.34
N LEU A 46 -33.75 1.50 38.71
CA LEU A 46 -32.60 2.12 38.05
C LEU A 46 -31.46 2.37 39.05
N ARG A 47 -31.78 3.02 40.17
CA ARG A 47 -30.80 3.28 41.25
C ARG A 47 -30.24 2.00 41.86
N GLN A 48 -31.02 0.92 41.90
CA GLN A 48 -30.54 -0.40 42.31
C GLN A 48 -29.47 -0.92 41.35
N CYS A 49 -29.63 -0.72 40.04
CA CYS A 49 -28.70 -1.18 39.01
C CYS A 49 -27.38 -0.37 38.92
N ASN A 50 -27.27 0.75 39.64
CA ASN A 50 -26.07 1.59 39.68
C ASN A 50 -24.89 0.95 40.42
N LYS A 51 -25.11 -0.12 41.19
CA LYS A 51 -24.03 -0.86 41.84
C LYS A 51 -23.34 -1.77 40.81
N LEU A 52 -22.02 -1.60 40.66
CA LEU A 52 -21.18 -2.55 39.93
C LEU A 52 -21.05 -3.84 40.74
N VAL A 53 -21.21 -4.97 40.07
CA VAL A 53 -21.15 -6.30 40.68
C VAL A 53 -19.88 -6.99 40.21
N ARG A 54 -19.14 -7.60 41.15
CA ARG A 54 -17.92 -8.35 40.82
C ARG A 54 -18.29 -9.64 40.06
N ILE A 55 -17.39 -10.11 39.20
CA ILE A 55 -17.62 -11.29 38.37
C ILE A 55 -17.89 -12.53 39.24
N ASP A 56 -17.23 -12.62 40.39
CA ASP A 56 -17.28 -13.76 41.31
C ASP A 56 -18.62 -13.88 42.07
N ASP A 57 -19.37 -12.78 42.20
CA ASP A 57 -20.60 -12.75 43.02
C ASP A 57 -21.83 -13.16 42.20
N GLN A 58 -21.95 -14.47 41.94
CA GLN A 58 -22.99 -15.02 41.06
C GLN A 58 -24.42 -14.66 41.50
N ASP A 59 -24.68 -14.58 42.80
CA ASP A 59 -26.02 -14.30 43.33
C ASP A 59 -26.41 -12.84 43.09
N LEU A 60 -25.51 -11.89 43.36
CA LEU A 60 -25.75 -10.49 43.01
C LEU A 60 -25.87 -10.30 41.49
N ARG A 61 -25.13 -11.07 40.69
CA ARG A 61 -25.25 -10.99 39.23
C ARG A 61 -26.61 -11.45 38.74
N LYS A 62 -27.15 -12.54 39.29
CA LYS A 62 -28.52 -13.02 38.97
C LYS A 62 -29.57 -11.99 39.37
N LEU A 63 -29.44 -11.40 40.55
CA LEU A 63 -30.34 -10.34 41.02
C LEU A 63 -30.31 -9.11 40.10
N LYS A 64 -29.12 -8.61 39.74
CA LYS A 64 -28.98 -7.45 38.85
C LYS A 64 -29.58 -7.73 37.48
N HIS A 65 -29.33 -8.93 36.94
CA HIS A 65 -29.90 -9.36 35.68
C HIS A 65 -31.44 -9.35 35.72
N LEU A 66 -32.05 -9.91 36.77
CA LEU A 66 -33.49 -9.94 36.94
C LEU A 66 -34.10 -8.53 37.04
N VAL A 67 -33.44 -7.60 37.74
CA VAL A 67 -33.89 -6.20 37.83
C VAL A 67 -33.80 -5.50 36.47
N LEU A 68 -32.69 -5.67 35.75
CA LEU A 68 -32.50 -5.11 34.40
C LEU A 68 -33.51 -5.69 33.39
N TYR A 69 -33.80 -7.00 33.48
CA TYR A 69 -34.83 -7.64 32.68
C TYR A 69 -36.21 -7.03 32.94
N GLN A 70 -36.59 -6.85 34.21
CA GLN A 70 -37.87 -6.23 34.57
C GLN A 70 -37.97 -4.77 34.11
N LEU A 71 -36.87 -4.01 34.18
CA LEU A 71 -36.81 -2.65 33.62
C LEU A 71 -37.06 -2.67 32.11
N LEU A 72 -36.40 -3.58 31.39
CA LEU A 72 -36.56 -3.72 29.94
C LEU A 72 -37.98 -4.17 29.54
N GLU A 73 -38.58 -5.10 30.28
CA GLU A 73 -39.97 -5.55 30.08
C GLU A 73 -40.97 -4.41 30.31
N GLN A 74 -40.68 -3.48 31.23
CA GLN A 74 -41.52 -2.28 31.38
C GLN A 74 -41.37 -1.31 30.23
N VAL A 75 -40.14 -1.05 29.77
CA VAL A 75 -39.88 -0.15 28.64
C VAL A 75 -40.58 -0.66 27.36
N ASN A 76 -40.35 -1.95 27.02
CA ASN A 76 -41.41 -2.92 26.70
C ASN A 76 -42.84 -2.41 26.58
N SER A 77 -43.56 -2.65 27.68
CA SER A 77 -44.98 -2.43 27.80
C SER A 77 -45.43 -0.98 27.58
N GLN A 78 -44.51 -0.01 27.66
CA GLN A 78 -44.78 1.43 27.53
C GLN A 78 -44.37 1.99 26.17
N ASN A 79 -44.29 1.16 25.12
CA ASN A 79 -43.90 1.57 23.76
C ASN A 79 -42.56 2.32 23.74
N ASN A 80 -41.60 1.89 24.55
CA ASN A 80 -40.27 2.49 24.68
C ASN A 80 -40.25 3.93 25.24
N ILE A 81 -41.33 4.38 25.88
CA ILE A 81 -41.40 5.71 26.48
C ILE A 81 -40.92 5.65 27.93
N PHE A 82 -39.98 6.52 28.28
CA PHE A 82 -39.48 6.64 29.65
C PHE A 82 -40.16 7.81 30.35
N PRO A 83 -40.58 7.67 31.62
CA PRO A 83 -41.10 8.80 32.40
C PRO A 83 -40.08 9.95 32.47
N ILE A 84 -40.53 11.20 32.33
CA ILE A 84 -39.65 12.38 32.33
C ILE A 84 -38.80 12.45 33.59
N ASP A 85 -39.41 12.18 34.75
CA ASP A 85 -38.74 12.20 36.05
C ASP A 85 -37.66 11.12 36.20
N ALA A 86 -37.71 10.06 35.38
CA ALA A 86 -36.75 8.97 35.42
C ALA A 86 -35.54 9.17 34.49
N ILE A 87 -35.57 10.15 33.59
CA ILE A 87 -34.53 10.36 32.57
C ILE A 87 -33.16 10.56 33.23
N GLN A 88 -33.08 11.36 34.30
CA GLN A 88 -31.84 11.63 35.01
C GLN A 88 -31.22 10.34 35.60
N ASP A 89 -32.04 9.56 36.30
CA ASP A 89 -31.61 8.30 36.90
C ASP A 89 -31.25 7.25 35.84
N PHE A 90 -31.91 7.29 34.69
CA PHE A 90 -31.58 6.44 33.54
C PHE A 90 -30.19 6.77 32.98
N PHE A 91 -29.89 8.05 32.71
CA PHE A 91 -28.55 8.44 32.22
C PHE A 91 -27.44 8.23 33.25
N ASN A 92 -27.74 8.32 34.54
CA ASN A 92 -26.81 7.91 35.59
C ASN A 92 -26.53 6.39 35.52
N THR A 93 -27.56 5.58 35.27
CA THR A 93 -27.43 4.12 35.08
C THR A 93 -26.60 3.78 33.86
N VAL A 94 -26.83 4.45 32.73
CA VAL A 94 -26.01 4.34 31.53
C VAL A 94 -24.57 4.70 31.84
N SER A 95 -24.33 5.85 32.46
CA SER A 95 -22.98 6.36 32.70
C SER A 95 -22.14 5.45 33.60
N LEU A 96 -22.74 4.89 34.66
CA LEU A 96 -22.03 4.03 35.60
C LEU A 96 -21.78 2.61 35.08
N ASN A 97 -22.61 2.11 34.17
CA ASN A 97 -22.49 0.74 33.66
C ASN A 97 -21.72 0.68 32.33
N ILE A 98 -21.95 1.62 31.42
CA ILE A 98 -21.43 1.57 30.04
C ILE A 98 -20.09 2.30 29.91
N PHE A 99 -20.00 3.55 30.40
CA PHE A 99 -18.82 4.38 30.16
C PHE A 99 -17.63 3.94 31.00
N ARG A 100 -16.68 3.28 30.33
CA ARG A 100 -15.43 2.79 30.90
C ARG A 100 -14.31 2.89 29.88
N GLN A 101 -13.08 3.01 30.37
CA GLN A 101 -11.90 3.01 29.52
C GLN A 101 -11.73 1.62 28.91
N ALA A 102 -11.34 1.56 27.63
CA ALA A 102 -10.96 0.30 27.00
C ALA A 102 -9.75 -0.31 27.74
N PRO A 103 -9.69 -1.65 27.90
CA PRO A 103 -8.50 -2.30 28.42
C PRO A 103 -7.30 -1.89 27.56
N LYS A 104 -6.15 -1.64 28.21
CA LYS A 104 -4.93 -1.39 27.44
C LYS A 104 -4.66 -2.61 26.56
N PRO A 105 -4.23 -2.43 25.30
CA PRO A 105 -3.77 -3.56 24.50
C PRO A 105 -2.71 -4.30 25.33
N GLN A 106 -2.83 -5.63 25.42
CA GLN A 106 -1.92 -6.47 26.18
C GLN A 106 -0.53 -6.32 25.55
N ALA A 107 0.27 -5.42 26.10
CA ALA A 107 1.60 -5.09 25.63
C ALA A 107 2.63 -5.94 26.38
N GLU A 108 2.50 -7.28 26.34
CA GLU A 108 3.40 -8.14 27.11
C GLU A 108 4.05 -9.29 26.33
N ASP A 109 3.55 -9.70 25.16
CA ASP A 109 4.28 -10.63 24.30
C ASP A 109 4.58 -9.97 22.94
N GLU A 110 5.76 -10.24 22.39
CA GLU A 110 6.25 -9.76 21.09
C GLU A 110 5.46 -10.34 19.90
N ASP A 111 4.16 -10.59 20.08
CA ASP A 111 3.27 -11.09 19.04
C ASP A 111 2.92 -9.93 18.11
N VAL A 112 3.10 -10.20 16.81
CA VAL A 112 2.80 -9.26 15.74
C VAL A 112 1.28 -9.06 15.72
N TYR A 113 0.79 -7.94 16.25
CA TYR A 113 -0.62 -7.55 16.17
C TYR A 113 -1.18 -7.81 14.77
N ASP A 114 -2.16 -8.70 14.68
CA ASP A 114 -2.86 -9.04 13.44
C ASP A 114 -4.37 -8.93 13.67
N PRO A 115 -5.01 -7.85 13.18
CA PRO A 115 -6.44 -7.64 13.38
C PRO A 115 -7.32 -8.69 12.68
N GLU A 116 -6.78 -9.55 11.81
CA GLU A 116 -7.52 -10.65 11.20
C GLU A 116 -7.48 -11.94 12.02
N GLU A 117 -6.41 -12.19 12.77
CA GLU A 117 -6.23 -13.42 13.56
C GLU A 117 -6.51 -13.22 15.05
N ASP A 118 -6.32 -12.02 15.59
CA ASP A 118 -6.49 -11.73 17.01
C ASP A 118 -7.95 -11.93 17.45
N GLU A 119 -8.17 -12.91 18.34
CA GLU A 119 -9.50 -13.19 18.89
C GLU A 119 -9.99 -12.03 19.78
N PRO A 120 -11.22 -11.51 19.56
CA PRO A 120 -11.74 -10.41 20.35
C PRO A 120 -12.04 -10.84 21.78
N LEU A 121 -11.48 -10.11 22.75
CA LEU A 121 -11.81 -10.32 24.16
C LEU A 121 -13.28 -10.01 24.43
N VAL A 122 -13.98 -10.99 25.01
CA VAL A 122 -15.40 -10.91 25.39
C VAL A 122 -15.55 -10.26 26.77
N ASP A 123 -16.46 -9.30 26.92
CA ASP A 123 -16.71 -8.67 28.22
C ASP A 123 -17.48 -9.62 29.15
N ALA A 124 -16.89 -9.94 30.31
CA ALA A 124 -17.50 -10.82 31.31
C ALA A 124 -18.84 -10.30 31.86
N ASN A 125 -19.09 -8.99 31.80
CA ASN A 125 -20.31 -8.33 32.24
C ASN A 125 -21.34 -8.16 31.12
N TRP A 126 -21.10 -8.70 29.92
CA TRP A 126 -21.99 -8.56 28.76
C TRP A 126 -23.46 -8.83 29.07
N TYR A 127 -23.75 -9.88 29.85
CA TYR A 127 -25.10 -10.26 30.27
C TYR A 127 -25.87 -9.17 31.03
N HIS A 128 -25.19 -8.15 31.58
CA HIS A 128 -25.81 -6.96 32.17
C HIS A 128 -25.75 -5.79 31.21
N LEU A 129 -24.60 -5.58 30.56
CA LEU A 129 -24.39 -4.48 29.63
C LEU A 129 -25.41 -4.49 28.49
N GLN A 130 -25.73 -5.66 27.94
CA GLN A 130 -26.70 -5.83 26.87
C GLN A 130 -28.05 -5.16 27.19
N PHE A 131 -28.57 -5.33 28.42
CA PHE A 131 -29.84 -4.71 28.81
C PHE A 131 -29.75 -3.19 28.88
N VAL A 132 -28.62 -2.66 29.37
CA VAL A 132 -28.43 -1.21 29.46
C VAL A 132 -28.30 -0.59 28.06
N TYR A 133 -27.56 -1.24 27.16
CA TYR A 133 -27.47 -0.83 25.75
C TYR A 133 -28.81 -0.91 25.03
N GLU A 134 -29.56 -1.99 25.22
CA GLU A 134 -30.88 -2.17 24.61
C GLU A 134 -31.87 -1.09 25.09
N MET A 135 -31.88 -0.78 26.41
CA MET A 135 -32.68 0.33 26.94
C MET A 135 -32.25 1.67 26.33
N LEU A 136 -30.94 1.92 26.20
CA LEU A 136 -30.41 3.15 25.61
C LEU A 136 -30.79 3.29 24.13
N LEU A 137 -30.68 2.21 23.36
CA LEU A 137 -31.08 2.18 21.95
C LEU A 137 -32.58 2.50 21.80
N ARG A 138 -33.43 1.85 22.60
CA ARG A 138 -34.88 2.09 22.60
C ARG A 138 -35.23 3.52 23.01
N PHE A 139 -34.55 4.05 24.01
CA PHE A 139 -34.70 5.43 24.45
C PHE A 139 -34.37 6.41 23.32
N VAL A 140 -33.22 6.25 22.65
CA VAL A 140 -32.82 7.14 21.54
C VAL A 140 -33.80 7.05 20.35
N TYR A 141 -34.33 5.85 20.08
CA TYR A 141 -35.31 5.64 19.02
C TYR A 141 -36.66 6.32 19.31
N SER A 142 -37.17 6.20 20.54
CA SER A 142 -38.48 6.76 20.90
C SER A 142 -38.44 8.26 21.16
N ALA A 143 -37.32 8.79 21.68
CA ALA A 143 -37.21 10.17 22.15
C ALA A 143 -37.53 11.24 21.08
N GLN A 144 -37.25 10.98 19.80
CA GLN A 144 -37.52 11.94 18.73
C GLN A 144 -39.01 12.06 18.39
N ASN A 145 -39.80 11.02 18.61
CA ASN A 145 -41.22 11.00 18.27
C ASN A 145 -42.11 11.60 19.38
N GLN A 146 -41.50 12.09 20.47
CA GLN A 146 -42.21 12.65 21.62
C GLN A 146 -42.41 14.16 21.50
N ASN A 147 -43.24 14.70 22.40
CA ASN A 147 -43.54 16.12 22.48
C ASN A 147 -42.27 16.99 22.65
N PRO A 148 -42.28 18.25 22.19
CA PRO A 148 -41.10 19.13 22.24
C PRO A 148 -40.46 19.28 23.62
N ASP A 149 -41.25 19.26 24.69
CA ASP A 149 -40.74 19.39 26.07
C ASP A 149 -40.00 18.14 26.55
N TYR A 150 -40.42 16.96 26.07
CA TYR A 150 -39.67 15.72 26.25
C TYR A 150 -38.31 15.81 25.56
N GLN A 151 -38.30 16.22 24.29
CA GLN A 151 -37.07 16.37 23.50
C GLN A 151 -36.10 17.38 24.13
N LYS A 152 -36.60 18.50 24.67
CA LYS A 152 -35.77 19.47 25.42
C LYS A 152 -35.12 18.82 26.65
N SER A 153 -35.86 17.98 27.37
CA SER A 153 -35.34 17.27 28.55
C SER A 153 -34.26 16.26 28.17
N VAL A 154 -34.45 15.52 27.07
CA VAL A 154 -33.45 14.57 26.54
C VAL A 154 -32.15 15.27 26.11
N LYS A 155 -32.26 16.41 25.41
CA LYS A 155 -31.10 17.18 24.92
C LYS A 155 -30.16 17.67 26.03
N LYS A 156 -30.61 17.70 27.29
CA LYS A 156 -29.75 18.03 28.45
C LYS A 156 -28.77 16.93 28.80
N TYR A 157 -29.04 15.69 28.41
CA TYR A 157 -28.26 14.50 28.78
C TYR A 157 -27.49 13.90 27.61
N ILE A 158 -27.98 14.06 26.38
CA ILE A 158 -27.25 13.71 25.16
C ILE A 158 -26.57 14.99 24.65
N ASP A 159 -25.43 15.31 25.24
CA ASP A 159 -24.60 16.47 24.90
C ASP A 159 -23.28 16.04 24.24
N CYS A 160 -22.37 16.99 24.00
CA CYS A 160 -21.08 16.70 23.41
C CYS A 160 -20.22 15.75 24.26
N ASP A 161 -20.28 15.84 25.59
CA ASP A 161 -19.52 14.97 26.50
C ASP A 161 -20.03 13.52 26.42
N PHE A 162 -21.35 13.33 26.38
CA PHE A 162 -21.96 12.03 26.14
C PHE A 162 -21.46 11.40 24.83
N ILE A 163 -21.37 12.18 23.74
CA ILE A 163 -20.87 11.70 22.44
C ILE A 163 -19.40 11.29 22.51
N VAL A 164 -18.55 12.05 23.21
CA VAL A 164 -17.13 11.68 23.39
C VAL A 164 -17.01 10.36 24.14
N LYS A 165 -17.73 10.20 25.25
CA LYS A 165 -17.74 8.96 26.04
C LYS A 165 -18.29 7.78 25.25
N LEU A 166 -19.33 7.99 24.44
CA LEU A 166 -19.87 6.98 23.54
C LEU A 166 -18.85 6.59 22.46
N MET A 167 -18.12 7.55 21.89
CA MET A 167 -17.10 7.30 20.86
C MET A 167 -15.95 6.45 21.40
N GLN A 168 -15.50 6.71 22.63
CA GLN A 168 -14.43 5.93 23.27
C GLN A 168 -14.74 4.43 23.37
N LEU A 169 -16.03 4.06 23.36
CA LEU A 169 -16.46 2.65 23.43
C LEU A 169 -16.26 1.90 22.12
N PHE A 170 -16.03 2.56 20.98
CA PHE A 170 -15.62 1.86 19.76
C PHE A 170 -14.28 1.14 19.95
N ASN A 171 -13.44 1.57 20.90
CA ASN A 171 -12.17 0.90 21.14
C ASN A 171 -12.30 -0.35 22.05
N GLN A 172 -13.51 -0.71 22.50
CA GLN A 172 -13.74 -1.96 23.24
C GLN A 172 -13.55 -3.17 22.33
N SER A 173 -13.03 -4.26 22.89
CA SER A 173 -12.69 -5.50 22.16
C SER A 173 -13.91 -6.33 21.75
N ASP A 174 -15.00 -6.27 22.50
CA ASP A 174 -16.19 -7.09 22.26
C ASP A 174 -17.00 -6.54 21.05
N PRO A 175 -17.13 -7.30 19.94
CA PRO A 175 -17.83 -6.82 18.74
C PRO A 175 -19.32 -6.56 18.98
N ARG A 176 -19.95 -7.25 19.92
CA ARG A 176 -21.38 -7.06 20.22
C ARG A 176 -21.63 -5.69 20.83
N GLU A 177 -20.70 -5.23 21.66
CA GLU A 177 -20.77 -3.88 22.24
C GLU A 177 -20.61 -2.81 21.17
N ARG A 178 -19.62 -2.98 20.29
CA ARG A 178 -19.38 -2.05 19.19
C ARG A 178 -20.59 -1.94 18.26
N ASP A 179 -21.32 -3.03 18.02
CA ASP A 179 -22.54 -2.99 17.20
C ASP A 179 -23.68 -2.16 17.82
N TYR A 180 -23.85 -2.22 19.15
CA TYR A 180 -24.78 -1.32 19.86
C TYR A 180 -24.31 0.14 19.78
N VAL A 181 -23.02 0.40 20.06
CA VAL A 181 -22.45 1.75 20.01
C VAL A 181 -22.61 2.36 18.62
N LYS A 182 -22.29 1.60 17.57
CA LYS A 182 -22.52 1.93 16.16
C LYS A 182 -23.96 2.34 15.90
N THR A 183 -24.90 1.48 16.26
CA THR A 183 -26.33 1.71 16.03
C THR A 183 -26.84 2.93 16.80
N ILE A 184 -26.48 3.07 18.07
CA ILE A 184 -26.88 4.19 18.93
C ILE A 184 -26.32 5.51 18.40
N LEU A 185 -25.03 5.57 18.06
CA LEU A 185 -24.40 6.77 17.52
C LEU A 185 -25.06 7.20 16.20
N HIS A 186 -25.30 6.25 15.29
CA HIS A 186 -25.96 6.53 14.03
C HIS A 186 -27.38 7.09 14.24
N ARG A 187 -28.15 6.54 15.18
CA ARG A 187 -29.48 7.06 15.54
C ARG A 187 -29.39 8.46 16.15
N ILE A 188 -28.43 8.72 17.04
CA ILE A 188 -28.24 10.08 17.59
C ILE A 188 -27.90 11.07 16.46
N TYR A 189 -27.03 10.69 15.52
CA TYR A 189 -26.70 11.53 14.36
C TYR A 189 -27.92 11.85 13.49
N ALA A 190 -28.76 10.85 13.21
CA ALA A 190 -29.98 11.03 12.44
C ALA A 190 -30.98 11.94 13.18
N ASN A 191 -31.19 11.70 14.47
CA ASN A 191 -32.28 12.25 15.26
C ASN A 191 -31.98 13.64 15.86
N ILE A 192 -30.73 13.89 16.28
CA ILE A 192 -30.31 15.11 16.98
C ILE A 192 -29.43 15.95 16.06
N MET A 193 -30.07 16.74 15.19
CA MET A 193 -29.40 17.52 14.15
C MET A 193 -28.31 18.47 14.67
N SER A 194 -28.48 19.02 15.87
CA SER A 194 -27.52 19.95 16.50
C SER A 194 -26.16 19.31 16.81
N LEU A 195 -26.10 17.98 16.98
CA LEU A 195 -24.85 17.27 17.27
C LEU A 195 -24.13 16.78 16.01
N ARG A 196 -24.72 16.88 14.82
CA ARG A 196 -24.16 16.32 13.59
C ARG A 196 -22.77 16.84 13.26
N SER A 197 -22.54 18.14 13.43
CA SER A 197 -21.23 18.76 13.19
C SER A 197 -20.18 18.21 14.15
N PHE A 198 -20.53 18.13 15.43
CA PHE A 198 -19.64 17.61 16.47
C PHE A 198 -19.32 16.14 16.24
N ILE A 199 -20.32 15.29 15.96
CA ILE A 199 -20.12 13.87 15.66
C ILE A 199 -19.16 13.67 14.48
N ARG A 200 -19.35 14.40 13.37
CA ARG A 200 -18.42 14.32 12.22
C ARG A 200 -16.99 14.72 12.59
N GLN A 201 -16.83 15.76 13.41
CA GLN A 201 -15.52 16.21 13.87
C GLN A 201 -14.86 15.16 14.77
N THR A 202 -15.60 14.55 15.69
CA THR A 202 -15.10 13.49 16.56
C THR A 202 -14.71 12.24 15.76
N LEU A 203 -15.57 11.78 14.83
CA LEU A 203 -15.25 10.65 13.93
C LEU A 203 -13.98 10.93 13.11
N LYS A 204 -13.85 12.15 12.56
CA LYS A 204 -12.63 12.56 11.86
C LYS A 204 -11.40 12.52 12.78
N SER A 205 -11.53 12.98 14.02
CA SER A 205 -10.45 12.97 15.01
C SER A 205 -9.99 11.55 15.36
N GLU A 206 -10.91 10.60 15.49
CA GLU A 206 -10.57 9.19 15.74
C GLU A 206 -9.80 8.58 14.57
N LEU A 207 -10.25 8.82 13.33
CA LEU A 207 -9.52 8.37 12.14
C LEU A 207 -8.11 8.98 12.08
N GLN A 208 -7.96 10.27 12.38
CA GLN A 208 -6.65 10.93 12.38
C GLN A 208 -5.74 10.38 13.50
N THR A 209 -6.30 10.12 14.68
CA THR A 209 -5.56 9.52 15.80
C THR A 209 -5.07 8.11 15.44
N TYR A 210 -5.90 7.33 14.75
CA TYR A 210 -5.51 6.02 14.22
C TYR A 210 -4.29 6.12 13.29
N PHE A 211 -4.21 7.11 12.39
CA PHE A 211 -3.05 7.29 11.50
C PHE A 211 -1.78 7.75 12.21
N CYS A 212 -1.92 8.62 13.21
CA CYS A 212 -0.79 9.22 13.93
C CYS A 212 -0.19 8.30 15.00
N THR A 213 -0.91 7.23 15.37
CA THR A 213 -0.50 6.27 16.40
C THR A 213 -0.10 4.92 15.75
N ASN A 214 -0.03 3.85 16.55
CA ASN A 214 0.37 2.51 16.10
C ASN A 214 -0.68 1.79 15.23
N GLN A 215 -1.72 2.48 14.73
CA GLN A 215 -2.80 1.90 13.93
C GLN A 215 -3.52 0.74 14.65
N GLN A 216 -3.62 0.84 15.98
CA GLN A 216 -4.34 -0.11 16.84
C GLN A 216 -5.62 0.55 17.33
N HIS A 217 -6.76 0.08 16.84
CA HIS A 217 -8.08 0.54 17.28
C HIS A 217 -9.14 -0.52 16.94
N SER A 218 -9.75 -1.12 17.96
CA SER A 218 -10.61 -2.30 17.83
C SER A 218 -11.86 -2.07 16.96
N GLY A 219 -12.40 -0.85 16.94
CA GLY A 219 -13.64 -0.51 16.22
C GLY A 219 -13.44 0.45 15.06
N ILE A 220 -12.26 0.46 14.42
CA ILE A 220 -12.00 1.39 13.31
C ILE A 220 -12.91 1.11 12.11
N CYS A 221 -13.21 -0.17 11.83
CA CYS A 221 -14.15 -0.58 10.79
C CYS A 221 -15.59 -0.20 11.12
N ASP A 222 -16.00 -0.32 12.38
CA ASP A 222 -17.33 0.10 12.84
C ASP A 222 -17.52 1.62 12.67
N ILE A 223 -16.46 2.41 12.96
CA ILE A 223 -16.43 3.86 12.71
C ILE A 223 -16.59 4.16 11.21
N LEU A 224 -15.89 3.44 10.34
CA LEU A 224 -16.02 3.58 8.89
C LEU A 224 -17.43 3.20 8.40
N GLU A 225 -18.06 2.19 9.00
CA GLU A 225 -19.44 1.81 8.65
C GLU A 225 -20.45 2.93 8.98
N VAL A 226 -20.33 3.55 10.17
CA VAL A 226 -21.14 4.74 10.51
C VAL A 226 -20.89 5.87 9.53
N LEU A 227 -19.62 6.13 9.19
CA LEU A 227 -19.24 7.17 8.24
C LEU A 227 -19.82 6.91 6.84
N GLY A 228 -19.81 5.67 6.37
CA GLY A 228 -20.40 5.29 5.08
C GLY A 228 -21.89 5.64 5.01
N SER A 229 -22.65 5.37 6.07
CA SER A 229 -24.07 5.78 6.16
C SER A 229 -24.23 7.31 6.19
N ILE A 230 -23.37 8.01 6.94
CA ILE A 230 -23.37 9.47 7.01
C ILE A 230 -23.08 10.10 5.64
N ILE A 231 -22.08 9.58 4.92
CA ILE A 231 -21.68 10.05 3.58
C ILE A 231 -22.81 9.83 2.57
N ASN A 232 -23.49 8.69 2.63
CA ASN A 232 -24.66 8.42 1.81
C ASN A 232 -25.78 9.47 2.03
N GLY A 233 -25.87 10.04 3.23
CA GLY A 233 -26.78 11.14 3.57
C GLY A 233 -26.32 12.54 3.16
N TYR A 234 -25.13 12.71 2.57
CA TYR A 234 -24.67 14.03 2.12
C TYR A 234 -25.52 14.58 0.98
N ALA A 235 -25.78 15.88 1.06
CA ALA A 235 -26.41 16.65 0.00
C ALA A 235 -25.40 16.92 -1.12
N THR A 236 -25.88 16.90 -2.36
CA THR A 236 -25.14 17.28 -3.55
C THR A 236 -25.54 18.71 -3.96
N PRO A 237 -24.60 19.60 -4.35
CA PRO A 237 -23.16 19.38 -4.45
C PRO A 237 -22.49 19.22 -3.09
N LEU A 238 -21.39 18.46 -3.04
CA LEU A 238 -20.66 18.23 -1.81
C LEU A 238 -20.03 19.52 -1.28
N LYS A 239 -20.10 19.72 0.04
CA LYS A 239 -19.42 20.83 0.71
C LYS A 239 -17.91 20.65 0.68
N THR A 240 -17.18 21.76 0.69
CA THR A 240 -15.70 21.78 0.76
C THR A 240 -15.15 21.01 1.95
N GLU A 241 -15.80 21.08 3.12
CA GLU A 241 -15.42 20.29 4.30
C GLU A 241 -15.50 18.77 4.06
N HIS A 242 -16.45 18.29 3.26
CA HIS A 242 -16.61 16.87 2.95
C HIS A 242 -15.56 16.41 1.93
N ILE A 243 -15.23 17.26 0.95
CA ILE A 243 -14.13 17.00 0.02
C ILE A 243 -12.80 16.97 0.77
N GLN A 244 -12.54 17.91 1.69
CA GLN A 244 -11.36 17.88 2.55
C GLN A 244 -11.30 16.63 3.43
N PHE A 245 -12.43 16.16 3.96
CA PHE A 245 -12.48 14.91 4.71
C PHE A 245 -12.08 13.70 3.85
N LEU A 246 -12.58 13.61 2.62
CA LEU A 246 -12.17 12.58 1.66
C LEU A 246 -10.67 12.65 1.38
N THR A 247 -10.15 13.82 0.99
CA THR A 247 -8.78 13.98 0.51
C THR A 247 -7.72 13.90 1.62
N GLN A 248 -8.04 14.37 2.82
CA GLN A 248 -7.08 14.44 3.94
C GLN A 248 -7.21 13.30 4.94
N CYS A 249 -8.33 12.56 4.96
CA CYS A 249 -8.55 11.46 5.90
C CYS A 249 -8.81 10.13 5.20
N LEU A 250 -9.90 10.00 4.43
CA LEU A 250 -10.30 8.70 3.85
C LEU A 250 -9.31 8.16 2.81
N VAL A 251 -8.92 8.97 1.82
CA VAL A 251 -7.98 8.51 0.78
C VAL A 251 -6.59 8.18 1.35
N PRO A 252 -6.02 8.95 2.29
CA PRO A 252 -4.80 8.54 2.99
C PRO A 252 -4.90 7.21 3.76
N MET A 253 -6.10 6.70 4.06
CA MET A 253 -6.24 5.45 4.81
C MET A 253 -5.66 4.23 4.12
N HIS A 254 -5.56 4.25 2.80
CA HIS A 254 -4.93 3.21 2.00
C HIS A 254 -3.44 3.00 2.31
N LYS A 255 -2.80 3.94 3.04
CA LYS A 255 -1.43 3.77 3.56
C LYS A 255 -1.34 2.82 4.75
N SER A 256 -2.45 2.55 5.46
CA SER A 256 -2.47 1.73 6.68
C SER A 256 -1.80 0.38 6.47
N GLN A 257 -1.03 -0.10 7.45
CA GLN A 257 -0.42 -1.42 7.45
C GLN A 257 -1.48 -2.53 7.32
N TYR A 258 -2.64 -2.33 7.91
CA TYR A 258 -3.74 -3.29 8.00
C TYR A 258 -4.85 -2.99 6.98
N ILE A 259 -4.47 -2.54 5.78
CA ILE A 259 -5.43 -2.12 4.75
C ILE A 259 -6.42 -3.24 4.37
N LYS A 260 -6.00 -4.51 4.39
CA LYS A 260 -6.87 -5.65 4.05
C LYS A 260 -8.12 -5.71 4.96
N HIS A 261 -7.93 -5.51 6.26
CA HIS A 261 -9.01 -5.46 7.25
C HIS A 261 -9.93 -4.25 7.05
N LEU A 262 -9.37 -3.10 6.66
CA LEU A 262 -10.12 -1.84 6.49
C LEU A 262 -10.88 -1.75 5.16
N LEU A 263 -10.43 -2.49 4.15
CA LEU A 263 -10.82 -2.28 2.75
C LEU A 263 -12.33 -2.33 2.54
N PRO A 264 -13.09 -3.33 3.03
CA PRO A 264 -14.52 -3.42 2.73
C PRO A 264 -15.31 -2.16 3.13
N GLN A 265 -15.06 -1.63 4.33
CA GLN A 265 -15.73 -0.43 4.84
C GLN A 265 -15.16 0.86 4.24
N LEU A 266 -13.84 0.90 3.99
CA LEU A 266 -13.17 2.04 3.39
C LEU A 266 -13.61 2.24 1.93
N SER A 267 -13.60 1.17 1.13
CA SER A 267 -14.04 1.18 -0.27
C SER A 267 -15.52 1.55 -0.36
N TYR A 268 -16.39 1.08 0.56
CA TYR A 268 -17.76 1.56 0.63
C TYR A 268 -17.85 3.09 0.83
N CYS A 269 -17.07 3.65 1.75
CA CYS A 269 -17.03 5.10 1.97
C CYS A 269 -16.58 5.86 0.72
N VAL A 270 -15.50 5.40 0.07
CA VAL A 270 -14.95 6.01 -1.14
C VAL A 270 -15.95 5.93 -2.30
N SER A 271 -16.59 4.77 -2.49
CA SER A 271 -17.64 4.55 -3.49
C SER A 271 -18.83 5.50 -3.30
N LYS A 272 -19.26 5.74 -2.06
CA LYS A 272 -20.33 6.73 -1.79
C LYS A 272 -19.93 8.16 -2.13
N PHE A 273 -18.66 8.53 -2.00
CA PHE A 273 -18.20 9.83 -2.50
C PHE A 273 -18.27 9.94 -4.03
N ILE A 274 -17.91 8.87 -4.74
CA ILE A 274 -17.97 8.82 -6.22
C ILE A 274 -19.41 8.86 -6.72
N GLU A 275 -20.33 8.12 -6.10
CA GLU A 275 -21.76 8.15 -6.43
C GLU A 275 -22.37 9.54 -6.23
N LYS A 276 -21.95 10.26 -5.18
CA LYS A 276 -22.42 11.62 -4.91
C LYS A 276 -21.81 12.65 -5.85
N GLU A 277 -20.54 12.48 -6.19
CA GLU A 277 -19.84 13.38 -7.10
C GLU A 277 -18.76 12.68 -7.93
N SER A 278 -19.15 12.25 -9.13
CA SER A 278 -18.31 11.49 -10.06
C SER A 278 -17.07 12.25 -10.54
N SER A 279 -17.06 13.58 -10.46
CA SER A 279 -15.91 14.44 -10.79
C SER A 279 -14.66 14.15 -9.94
N LEU A 280 -14.84 13.52 -8.77
CA LEU A 280 -13.75 13.14 -7.85
C LEU A 280 -13.04 11.83 -8.26
N SER A 281 -13.60 11.08 -9.21
CA SER A 281 -13.11 9.75 -9.62
C SER A 281 -11.62 9.74 -9.98
N GLY A 282 -11.20 10.65 -10.87
CA GLY A 282 -9.80 10.76 -11.29
C GLY A 282 -8.85 11.07 -10.14
N TYR A 283 -9.23 11.96 -9.21
CA TYR A 283 -8.42 12.27 -8.04
C TYR A 283 -8.25 11.04 -7.13
N ILE A 284 -9.36 10.38 -6.79
CA ILE A 284 -9.36 9.20 -5.91
C ILE A 284 -8.47 8.11 -6.49
N LEU A 285 -8.69 7.77 -7.76
CA LEU A 285 -7.94 6.71 -8.45
C LEU A 285 -6.45 7.04 -8.49
N HIS A 286 -6.09 8.28 -8.85
CA HIS A 286 -4.70 8.73 -8.86
C HIS A 286 -4.03 8.60 -7.49
N GLN A 287 -4.70 9.02 -6.42
CA GLN A 287 -4.13 8.95 -5.07
C GLN A 287 -3.98 7.51 -4.57
N ILE A 288 -4.98 6.64 -4.80
CA ILE A 288 -4.88 5.21 -4.44
C ILE A 288 -3.69 4.56 -5.17
N MET A 289 -3.55 4.81 -6.47
CA MET A 289 -2.38 4.33 -7.24
C MET A 289 -1.05 4.89 -6.74
N SER A 290 -1.03 6.13 -6.23
CA SER A 290 0.19 6.71 -5.64
C SER A 290 0.61 6.01 -4.35
N TYR A 291 -0.34 5.34 -3.66
CA TYR A 291 -0.10 4.55 -2.45
C TYR A 291 0.09 3.06 -2.74
N TYR A 292 0.20 2.68 -4.02
CA TYR A 292 0.42 1.29 -4.41
C TYR A 292 1.70 0.74 -3.76
N PRO A 293 1.59 -0.32 -2.94
CA PRO A 293 2.71 -0.91 -2.21
C PRO A 293 3.71 -1.55 -3.18
N ARG A 294 4.98 -1.60 -2.77
CA ARG A 294 6.06 -2.24 -3.55
C ARG A 294 6.76 -3.38 -2.83
N LEU A 295 6.41 -3.60 -1.55
CA LEU A 295 7.12 -4.50 -0.64
C LEU A 295 6.18 -5.47 0.09
N ASN A 296 4.87 -5.41 -0.15
CA ASN A 296 3.88 -6.24 0.53
C ASN A 296 2.84 -6.72 -0.48
N SER A 297 2.92 -8.00 -0.86
CA SER A 297 2.06 -8.61 -1.87
C SER A 297 0.60 -8.69 -1.44
N HIS A 298 0.31 -8.92 -0.15
CA HIS A 298 -1.07 -8.93 0.34
C HIS A 298 -1.73 -7.56 0.15
N LYS A 299 -1.00 -6.47 0.44
CA LYS A 299 -1.49 -5.12 0.17
C LYS A 299 -1.64 -4.83 -1.32
N GLU A 300 -0.73 -5.34 -2.17
CA GLU A 300 -0.86 -5.21 -3.63
C GLU A 300 -2.17 -5.84 -4.10
N VAL A 301 -2.49 -7.05 -3.66
CA VAL A 301 -3.77 -7.72 -3.97
C VAL A 301 -4.96 -6.91 -3.44
N SER A 302 -4.92 -6.44 -2.19
CA SER A 302 -6.00 -5.62 -1.62
C SER A 302 -6.28 -4.36 -2.44
N ILE A 303 -5.24 -3.58 -2.79
CA ILE A 303 -5.44 -2.35 -3.57
C ILE A 303 -5.89 -2.66 -5.01
N LEU A 304 -5.38 -3.73 -5.64
CA LEU A 304 -5.87 -4.15 -6.95
C LEU A 304 -7.36 -4.52 -6.90
N THR A 305 -7.81 -5.15 -5.82
CA THR A 305 -9.22 -5.50 -5.63
C THR A 305 -10.09 -4.25 -5.54
N GLU A 306 -9.70 -3.28 -4.72
CA GLU A 306 -10.44 -2.01 -4.63
C GLU A 306 -10.42 -1.23 -5.93
N ILE A 307 -9.28 -1.16 -6.64
CA ILE A 307 -9.21 -0.49 -7.95
C ILE A 307 -10.22 -1.09 -8.92
N GLU A 308 -10.35 -2.41 -8.97
CA GLU A 308 -11.35 -3.05 -9.82
C GLU A 308 -12.77 -2.64 -9.41
N GLU A 309 -13.12 -2.76 -8.12
CA GLU A 309 -14.44 -2.39 -7.61
C GLU A 309 -14.79 -0.92 -7.88
N LEU A 310 -13.82 -0.01 -7.72
CA LEU A 310 -14.00 1.41 -7.99
C LEU A 310 -14.20 1.68 -9.49
N LEU A 311 -13.48 0.98 -10.38
CA LEU A 311 -13.68 1.10 -11.83
C LEU A 311 -15.08 0.63 -12.25
N GLU A 312 -15.78 -0.20 -11.46
CA GLU A 312 -17.16 -0.58 -11.77
C GLU A 312 -18.13 0.61 -11.74
N ILE A 313 -17.93 1.51 -10.79
CA ILE A 313 -18.82 2.66 -10.56
C ILE A 313 -18.32 3.95 -11.21
N MET A 314 -17.00 4.08 -11.48
CA MET A 314 -16.42 5.29 -12.04
C MET A 314 -16.79 5.46 -13.53
N PRO A 315 -17.40 6.59 -13.94
CA PRO A 315 -17.60 6.87 -15.35
C PRO A 315 -16.25 7.20 -16.00
N GLY A 316 -15.91 6.52 -17.10
CA GLY A 316 -14.58 6.65 -17.72
C GLY A 316 -14.24 8.07 -18.19
N GLU A 317 -15.23 8.91 -18.47
CA GLU A 317 -15.04 10.32 -18.83
C GLU A 317 -14.51 11.19 -17.69
N HIS A 318 -14.79 10.84 -16.43
CA HIS A 318 -14.32 11.57 -15.24
C HIS A 318 -12.93 11.11 -14.76
N ILE A 319 -12.36 10.10 -15.41
CA ILE A 319 -10.96 9.67 -15.22
C ILE A 319 -10.03 10.40 -16.20
N LEU A 320 -10.55 10.81 -17.36
CA LEU A 320 -9.79 11.64 -18.32
C LEU A 320 -9.51 13.02 -17.72
N CYS A 321 -8.28 13.51 -17.89
CA CYS A 321 -7.93 14.82 -17.37
C CYS A 321 -8.41 15.94 -18.32
N LYS A 322 -9.25 16.86 -17.85
CA LYS A 322 -9.65 18.07 -18.58
C LYS A 322 -9.18 19.34 -17.84
N PRO A 323 -8.91 20.44 -18.56
CA PRO A 323 -8.58 21.73 -17.95
C PRO A 323 -9.77 22.23 -17.11
N GLY A 324 -9.53 22.62 -15.85
CA GLY A 324 -10.56 23.14 -14.95
C GLY A 324 -11.35 22.07 -14.19
N ASP A 325 -11.02 20.79 -14.32
CA ASP A 325 -11.61 19.75 -13.48
C ASP A 325 -11.22 19.93 -12.01
N LYS A 326 -12.06 19.43 -11.09
CA LYS A 326 -11.84 19.52 -9.64
C LYS A 326 -10.48 18.96 -9.19
N PHE A 327 -9.92 17.97 -9.88
CA PHE A 327 -8.60 17.46 -9.51
C PHE A 327 -7.45 18.45 -9.80
N SER A 328 -7.63 19.36 -10.77
CA SER A 328 -6.66 20.43 -11.05
C SER A 328 -6.58 21.43 -9.89
N GLU A 329 -7.72 21.68 -9.23
CA GLU A 329 -7.80 22.44 -7.97
C GLU A 329 -7.16 21.68 -6.81
N LEU A 330 -7.28 20.35 -6.80
CA LEU A 330 -6.71 19.46 -5.78
C LEU A 330 -5.22 19.11 -6.00
N GLY A 331 -4.54 19.80 -6.92
CA GLY A 331 -3.08 19.76 -7.08
C GLY A 331 -2.54 18.84 -8.18
N ILE A 332 -3.40 18.17 -8.96
CA ILE A 332 -2.97 17.36 -10.12
C ILE A 332 -2.99 18.26 -11.36
N LYS A 333 -1.83 18.85 -11.70
CA LYS A 333 -1.66 19.64 -12.93
C LYS A 333 -0.96 18.80 -13.98
N THR A 334 -1.68 18.48 -15.05
CA THR A 334 -1.15 17.74 -16.20
C THR A 334 -1.85 18.22 -17.46
N ASP A 335 -1.07 18.45 -18.52
CA ASP A 335 -1.58 18.79 -19.85
C ASP A 335 -1.98 17.53 -20.63
N ASN A 336 -1.60 16.34 -20.13
CA ASN A 336 -1.92 15.07 -20.78
C ASN A 336 -3.28 14.53 -20.28
N PRO A 337 -4.32 14.49 -21.13
CA PRO A 337 -5.65 13.98 -20.77
C PRO A 337 -5.67 12.49 -20.40
N LEU A 338 -4.65 11.73 -20.81
CA LEU A 338 -4.51 10.29 -20.53
C LEU A 338 -3.64 9.99 -19.30
N PHE A 339 -3.17 11.01 -18.56
CA PHE A 339 -2.21 10.81 -17.48
C PHE A 339 -2.64 9.75 -16.46
N ILE A 340 -3.89 9.82 -15.97
CA ILE A 340 -4.40 8.88 -14.95
C ILE A 340 -4.53 7.47 -15.53
N TYR A 341 -5.08 7.33 -16.75
CA TYR A 341 -5.18 6.02 -17.41
C TYR A 341 -3.81 5.40 -17.71
N THR A 342 -2.86 6.20 -18.20
CA THR A 342 -1.49 5.74 -18.42
C THR A 342 -0.91 5.19 -17.11
N LYS A 343 -1.15 5.91 -16.00
CA LYS A 343 -0.68 5.45 -14.69
C LYS A 343 -1.35 4.16 -14.21
N LEU A 344 -2.65 4.05 -14.43
CA LEU A 344 -3.43 2.84 -14.14
C LEU A 344 -2.86 1.64 -14.90
N PHE A 345 -2.71 1.75 -16.21
CA PHE A 345 -2.22 0.65 -17.03
C PHE A 345 -0.76 0.30 -16.73
N GLU A 346 0.08 1.27 -16.35
CA GLU A 346 1.44 1.00 -15.84
C GLU A 346 1.42 0.15 -14.57
N VAL A 347 0.63 0.55 -13.56
CA VAL A 347 0.55 -0.18 -12.28
C VAL A 347 0.05 -1.59 -12.50
N ILE A 348 -0.98 -1.76 -13.33
CA ILE A 348 -1.56 -3.06 -13.66
C ILE A 348 -0.56 -3.92 -14.43
N SER A 349 0.13 -3.34 -15.42
CA SER A 349 1.17 -4.04 -16.18
C SER A 349 2.32 -4.52 -15.28
N GLN A 350 2.74 -3.69 -14.32
CA GLN A 350 3.74 -4.09 -13.32
C GLN A 350 3.23 -5.23 -12.44
N ALA A 351 1.97 -5.18 -12.01
CA ALA A 351 1.36 -6.22 -11.21
C ALA A 351 1.23 -7.55 -11.97
N MET A 352 0.87 -7.51 -13.25
CA MET A 352 0.80 -8.70 -14.12
C MET A 352 2.17 -9.38 -14.28
N CYS A 353 3.24 -8.59 -14.31
CA CYS A 353 4.62 -9.07 -14.36
C CYS A 353 5.20 -9.44 -12.99
N SER A 354 4.42 -9.32 -11.90
CA SER A 354 4.88 -9.66 -10.55
C SER A 354 5.36 -11.11 -10.46
N LEU A 355 6.38 -11.34 -9.65
CA LEU A 355 6.86 -12.70 -9.34
C LEU A 355 5.91 -13.42 -8.37
N HIS A 356 5.08 -12.65 -7.63
CA HIS A 356 4.12 -13.19 -6.69
C HIS A 356 2.84 -13.61 -7.41
N PHE A 357 2.54 -14.91 -7.42
CA PHE A 357 1.46 -15.45 -8.26
C PHE A 357 0.09 -14.83 -7.96
N GLN A 358 -0.27 -14.58 -6.69
CA GLN A 358 -1.58 -13.99 -6.35
C GLN A 358 -1.75 -12.57 -6.91
N VAL A 359 -0.66 -11.79 -6.99
CA VAL A 359 -0.68 -10.42 -7.52
C VAL A 359 -0.86 -10.48 -9.03
N ALA A 360 -0.04 -11.30 -9.70
CA ALA A 360 -0.09 -11.47 -11.15
C ALA A 360 -1.44 -12.04 -11.60
N GLU A 361 -1.95 -13.07 -10.93
CA GLU A 361 -3.26 -13.66 -11.21
C GLU A 361 -4.41 -12.65 -11.02
N ARG A 362 -4.41 -11.88 -9.91
CA ARG A 362 -5.41 -10.83 -9.68
C ARG A 362 -5.40 -9.77 -10.78
N ALA A 363 -4.21 -9.32 -11.16
CA ALA A 363 -4.05 -8.28 -12.19
C ALA A 363 -4.46 -8.77 -13.58
N VAL A 364 -4.09 -10.00 -13.97
CA VAL A 364 -4.50 -10.59 -15.26
C VAL A 364 -6.02 -10.79 -15.30
N ASN A 365 -6.64 -11.28 -14.22
CA ASN A 365 -8.09 -11.43 -14.13
C ASN A 365 -8.82 -10.10 -14.30
N MET A 366 -8.30 -9.01 -13.71
CA MET A 366 -8.87 -7.67 -13.88
C MET A 366 -8.83 -7.20 -15.35
N VAL A 367 -7.77 -7.52 -16.10
CA VAL A 367 -7.72 -7.22 -17.55
C VAL A 367 -8.81 -7.97 -18.32
N GLY A 368 -9.19 -9.15 -17.83
CA GLY A 368 -10.30 -9.95 -18.37
C GLY A 368 -11.69 -9.38 -18.11
N ASN A 369 -11.83 -8.40 -17.21
CA ASN A 369 -13.11 -7.83 -16.84
C ASN A 369 -13.67 -6.92 -17.96
N GLN A 370 -14.94 -7.13 -18.32
CA GLN A 370 -15.67 -6.35 -19.33
C GLN A 370 -15.61 -4.84 -19.06
N LYS A 371 -15.77 -4.44 -17.80
CA LYS A 371 -15.77 -3.03 -17.41
C LYS A 371 -14.39 -2.41 -17.53
N PHE A 372 -13.36 -3.15 -17.15
CA PHE A 372 -11.97 -2.73 -17.37
C PHE A 372 -11.67 -2.54 -18.86
N LEU A 373 -12.12 -3.46 -19.72
CA LEU A 373 -11.98 -3.35 -21.17
C LEU A 373 -12.71 -2.11 -21.75
N GLN A 374 -13.87 -1.71 -21.18
CA GLN A 374 -14.52 -0.45 -21.56
C GLN A 374 -13.64 0.76 -21.23
N HIS A 375 -12.96 0.77 -20.08
CA HIS A 375 -12.01 1.83 -19.73
C HIS A 375 -10.79 1.85 -20.68
N VAL A 376 -10.27 0.68 -21.05
CA VAL A 376 -9.21 0.56 -22.07
C VAL A 376 -9.68 1.14 -23.40
N GLN A 377 -10.90 0.83 -23.83
CA GLN A 377 -11.47 1.36 -25.08
C GLN A 377 -11.63 2.88 -25.03
N ILE A 378 -12.14 3.46 -23.93
CA ILE A 378 -12.27 4.91 -23.76
C ILE A 378 -10.90 5.59 -23.85
N ALA A 379 -9.91 5.06 -23.12
CA ALA A 379 -8.54 5.59 -23.16
C ALA A 379 -7.93 5.47 -24.56
N TYR A 380 -8.17 4.35 -25.26
CA TYR A 380 -7.65 4.12 -26.61
C TYR A 380 -8.30 5.04 -27.65
N THR A 381 -9.61 5.26 -27.59
CA THR A 381 -10.29 6.23 -28.46
C THR A 381 -9.69 7.63 -28.25
N LYS A 382 -9.48 8.02 -26.99
CA LYS A 382 -8.90 9.33 -26.69
C LYS A 382 -7.43 9.45 -27.14
N TYR A 383 -6.66 8.37 -27.02
CA TYR A 383 -5.32 8.26 -27.57
C TYR A 383 -5.33 8.48 -29.09
N CYS A 384 -6.21 7.80 -29.83
CA CYS A 384 -6.35 7.99 -31.28
C CYS A 384 -6.70 9.44 -31.65
N GLU A 385 -7.60 10.12 -30.93
CA GLU A 385 -7.92 11.53 -31.19
C GLU A 385 -6.70 12.46 -31.06
N ILE A 386 -5.88 12.25 -30.03
CA ILE A 386 -4.68 13.06 -29.77
C ILE A 386 -3.61 12.82 -30.84
N HIS A 387 -3.44 11.58 -31.27
CA HIS A 387 -2.40 11.21 -32.23
C HIS A 387 -2.82 11.34 -33.71
N VAL A 388 -4.12 11.46 -34.03
CA VAL A 388 -4.61 11.78 -35.38
C VAL A 388 -4.55 13.28 -35.69
N THR A 389 -4.59 14.14 -34.67
CA THR A 389 -4.64 15.61 -34.83
C THR A 389 -3.28 16.29 -35.03
N LYS A 390 -2.17 15.58 -34.82
CA LYS A 390 -0.82 16.08 -35.13
C LYS A 390 -0.47 15.79 -36.60
N LYS A 391 -0.53 16.81 -37.46
CA LYS A 391 0.07 16.74 -38.81
C LYS A 391 1.58 16.51 -38.68
N PRO A 392 2.22 15.74 -39.58
CA PRO A 392 3.67 15.59 -39.60
C PRO A 392 4.32 16.97 -39.73
N ALA A 393 5.31 17.25 -38.88
CA ALA A 393 6.04 18.52 -38.91
C ALA A 393 6.65 18.74 -40.30
N GLN A 394 6.36 19.90 -40.91
CA GLN A 394 7.06 20.34 -42.12
C GLN A 394 8.46 20.79 -41.73
N ILE A 395 9.47 20.22 -42.39
CA ILE A 395 10.87 20.61 -42.24
C ILE A 395 11.01 22.03 -42.78
N VAL A 396 11.30 23.00 -41.90
CA VAL A 396 11.71 24.35 -42.29
C VAL A 396 13.23 24.37 -42.31
N TYR A 397 13.79 24.69 -43.47
CA TYR A 397 15.22 24.95 -43.64
C TYR A 397 15.46 26.43 -43.34
N GLU A 398 16.35 26.74 -42.39
CA GLU A 398 16.95 28.07 -42.25
C GLU A 398 18.42 27.95 -42.68
N ASP A 399 18.82 28.77 -43.67
CA ASP A 399 20.21 29.07 -44.07
C ASP A 399 21.15 27.87 -44.37
N ASP A 400 20.72 26.92 -45.20
CA ASP A 400 21.54 25.87 -45.86
C ASP A 400 22.48 25.01 -44.99
N GLU A 401 22.44 25.14 -43.65
CA GLU A 401 23.03 24.19 -42.73
C GLU A 401 21.96 23.23 -42.22
N PRO A 402 22.25 21.91 -42.13
CA PRO A 402 21.42 21.00 -41.38
C PRO A 402 21.56 21.38 -39.90
N VAL A 403 20.71 22.28 -39.41
CA VAL A 403 20.41 22.32 -37.98
C VAL A 403 20.01 20.89 -37.65
N PRO A 404 20.70 20.15 -36.76
CA PRO A 404 20.24 18.85 -36.35
C PRO A 404 18.83 19.10 -35.88
N ALA A 405 17.86 18.59 -36.64
CA ALA A 405 16.47 18.70 -36.28
C ALA A 405 16.47 18.36 -34.80
N LYS A 406 15.94 19.27 -33.96
CA LYS A 406 15.38 18.79 -32.71
C LYS A 406 14.50 17.65 -33.21
N LEU A 407 14.97 16.41 -33.06
CA LEU A 407 14.16 15.23 -33.17
C LEU A 407 13.15 15.50 -32.07
N GLU A 408 12.10 16.22 -32.46
CA GLU A 408 11.03 16.58 -31.58
C GLU A 408 10.64 15.24 -30.99
N ARG A 409 10.61 15.17 -29.67
CA ARG A 409 10.40 13.95 -28.86
C ARG A 409 9.04 13.27 -29.15
N GLU A 410 8.41 13.60 -30.26
CA GLU A 410 7.01 13.44 -30.59
C GLU A 410 6.69 12.10 -31.26
N GLU A 411 7.61 11.43 -31.96
CA GLU A 411 7.27 10.13 -32.59
C GLU A 411 7.40 8.95 -31.62
N TYR A 412 8.41 8.96 -30.75
CA TYR A 412 8.74 7.81 -29.89
C TYR A 412 8.11 7.85 -28.49
N SER A 413 7.56 8.98 -28.07
CA SER A 413 6.82 9.07 -26.80
C SER A 413 5.43 8.43 -26.87
N ASN A 414 4.96 8.07 -28.07
CA ASN A 414 3.57 7.68 -28.33
C ASN A 414 3.22 6.25 -27.88
N LEU A 415 4.16 5.30 -27.94
CA LEU A 415 3.88 3.92 -27.49
C LEU A 415 3.68 3.82 -25.97
N LYS A 416 4.31 4.71 -25.18
CA LYS A 416 4.21 4.72 -23.71
C LYS A 416 2.85 5.18 -23.19
N SER A 417 2.07 5.91 -24.00
CA SER A 417 0.71 6.34 -23.66
C SER A 417 -0.37 5.47 -24.30
N ASN A 418 0.01 4.52 -25.16
CA ASN A 418 -0.93 3.62 -25.83
C ASN A 418 -1.39 2.51 -24.87
N PRO A 419 -2.67 2.52 -24.42
CA PRO A 419 -3.15 1.61 -23.39
C PRO A 419 -3.13 0.15 -23.83
N ILE A 420 -3.44 -0.12 -25.11
CA ILE A 420 -3.46 -1.48 -25.65
C ILE A 420 -2.03 -2.02 -25.74
N HIS A 421 -1.06 -1.20 -26.17
CA HIS A 421 0.34 -1.62 -26.24
C HIS A 421 0.92 -1.94 -24.86
N ILE A 422 0.71 -1.06 -23.87
CA ILE A 422 1.19 -1.23 -22.49
C ILE A 422 0.74 -2.58 -21.90
N LEU A 423 -0.57 -2.86 -21.97
CA LEU A 423 -1.13 -4.10 -21.43
C LEU A 423 -0.71 -5.33 -22.23
N SER A 424 -0.67 -5.22 -23.56
CA SER A 424 -0.27 -6.32 -24.44
C SER A 424 1.19 -6.73 -24.24
N LYS A 425 2.08 -5.77 -24.02
CA LYS A 425 3.48 -5.99 -23.66
C LYS A 425 3.60 -6.80 -22.36
N ALA A 426 2.83 -6.43 -21.33
CA ALA A 426 2.83 -7.14 -20.05
C ALA A 426 2.28 -8.57 -20.15
N LEU A 427 1.19 -8.77 -20.89
CA LEU A 427 0.64 -10.12 -21.13
C LEU A 427 1.62 -11.03 -21.87
N ARG A 428 2.33 -10.48 -22.87
CA ARG A 428 3.34 -11.22 -23.62
C ARG A 428 4.53 -11.64 -22.77
N ALA A 429 4.95 -10.81 -21.82
CA ALA A 429 6.00 -11.16 -20.86
C ALA A 429 5.65 -12.40 -20.00
N ASN A 430 4.36 -12.74 -19.87
CA ASN A 430 3.91 -13.91 -19.12
C ASN A 430 3.93 -15.24 -19.89
N GLN A 431 4.30 -15.27 -21.18
CA GLN A 431 4.35 -16.53 -21.95
C GLN A 431 5.30 -17.58 -21.35
N ALA A 432 6.38 -17.13 -20.69
CA ALA A 432 7.33 -17.98 -19.98
C ALA A 432 7.07 -18.06 -18.45
N HIS A 433 5.87 -17.70 -17.98
CA HIS A 433 5.55 -17.74 -16.55
C HIS A 433 5.54 -19.19 -16.01
N TRP A 434 6.15 -19.43 -14.84
CA TRP A 434 6.24 -20.77 -14.23
C TRP A 434 4.86 -21.37 -13.94
N ASN A 435 3.94 -20.57 -13.39
CA ASN A 435 2.54 -20.93 -13.18
C ASN A 435 1.78 -21.04 -14.52
N THR A 436 1.23 -22.23 -14.81
CA THR A 436 0.43 -22.53 -16.01
C THR A 436 -0.89 -21.76 -16.08
N ASN A 437 -1.54 -21.52 -14.94
CA ASN A 437 -2.82 -20.81 -14.90
C ASN A 437 -2.65 -19.35 -15.38
N ILE A 438 -1.60 -18.67 -14.89
CA ILE A 438 -1.30 -17.29 -15.29
C ILE A 438 -0.99 -17.21 -16.79
N ARG A 439 -0.31 -18.21 -17.36
CA ARG A 439 -0.10 -18.29 -18.82
C ARG A 439 -1.41 -18.36 -19.57
N PHE A 440 -2.28 -19.29 -19.19
CA PHE A 440 -3.59 -19.48 -19.81
C PHE A 440 -4.47 -18.23 -19.71
N LEU A 441 -4.57 -17.63 -18.53
CA LEU A 441 -5.32 -16.39 -18.30
C LEU A 441 -4.73 -15.24 -19.12
N SER A 442 -3.40 -15.13 -19.20
CA SER A 442 -2.74 -14.09 -19.99
C SER A 442 -3.06 -14.23 -21.49
N ASP A 443 -3.06 -15.45 -22.02
CA ASP A 443 -3.43 -15.71 -23.41
C ASP A 443 -4.91 -15.38 -23.68
N GLN A 444 -5.80 -15.66 -22.73
CA GLN A 444 -7.22 -15.28 -22.83
C GLN A 444 -7.41 -13.76 -22.85
N SER A 445 -6.81 -13.05 -21.90
CA SER A 445 -6.86 -11.58 -21.83
C SER A 445 -6.21 -10.94 -23.07
N PHE A 446 -5.14 -11.54 -23.61
CA PHE A 446 -4.48 -11.05 -24.82
C PHE A 446 -5.39 -11.11 -26.03
N LYS A 447 -6.15 -12.19 -26.21
CA LYS A 447 -7.15 -12.31 -27.28
C LYS A 447 -8.24 -11.25 -27.17
N GLN A 448 -8.66 -10.90 -25.95
CA GLN A 448 -9.64 -9.83 -25.76
C GLN A 448 -9.09 -8.46 -26.18
N LEU A 449 -7.83 -8.13 -25.85
CA LEU A 449 -7.19 -6.91 -26.33
C LEU A 449 -6.99 -6.91 -27.86
N GLN A 450 -6.69 -8.06 -28.44
CA GLN A 450 -6.59 -8.21 -29.90
C GLN A 450 -7.92 -7.91 -30.61
N ASN A 451 -9.06 -8.24 -29.98
CA ASN A 451 -10.37 -7.88 -30.50
C ASN A 451 -10.65 -6.37 -30.45
N LEU A 452 -10.05 -5.63 -29.50
CA LEU A 452 -10.16 -4.16 -29.45
C LEU A 452 -9.34 -3.49 -30.56
N SER A 453 -8.11 -3.96 -30.80
CA SER A 453 -7.27 -3.47 -31.91
C SER A 453 -6.23 -4.50 -32.34
N GLN A 454 -6.44 -5.09 -33.52
CA GLN A 454 -5.47 -5.99 -34.14
C GLN A 454 -4.19 -5.25 -34.57
N LYS A 455 -4.32 -3.98 -34.99
CA LYS A 455 -3.19 -3.15 -35.42
C LYS A 455 -2.20 -2.90 -34.27
N GLU A 456 -2.71 -2.62 -33.08
CA GLU A 456 -1.85 -2.30 -31.94
C GLU A 456 -1.20 -3.55 -31.34
N THR A 457 -1.88 -4.69 -31.40
CA THR A 457 -1.40 -5.99 -30.91
C THR A 457 -0.53 -6.75 -31.92
N ALA A 458 -0.45 -6.31 -33.18
CA ALA A 458 0.47 -6.86 -34.17
C ALA A 458 1.93 -6.46 -33.87
N ASN A 459 2.86 -7.40 -34.13
CA ASN A 459 4.30 -7.21 -34.03
C ASN A 459 4.77 -6.60 -32.69
N ILE A 460 4.18 -7.02 -31.58
CA ILE A 460 4.54 -6.49 -30.25
C ILE A 460 6.02 -6.63 -29.97
N ASP A 461 6.63 -7.78 -30.28
CA ASP A 461 8.05 -8.01 -30.03
C ASP A 461 8.95 -7.00 -30.77
N GLN A 462 8.60 -6.66 -32.02
CA GLN A 462 9.29 -5.61 -32.77
C GLN A 462 9.06 -4.22 -32.17
N LYS A 463 7.83 -3.90 -31.73
CA LYS A 463 7.54 -2.62 -31.06
C LYS A 463 8.26 -2.48 -29.73
N VAL A 464 8.39 -3.57 -28.97
CA VAL A 464 9.16 -3.62 -27.71
C VAL A 464 10.64 -3.39 -27.98
N LEU A 465 11.21 -4.08 -28.99
CA LEU A 465 12.59 -3.87 -29.40
C LEU A 465 12.84 -2.41 -29.83
N GLN A 466 11.93 -1.82 -30.62
CA GLN A 466 12.00 -0.41 -31.00
C GLN A 466 11.96 0.53 -29.78
N GLU A 467 11.13 0.23 -28.78
CA GLU A 467 11.08 0.99 -27.53
C GLU A 467 12.41 0.92 -26.76
N GLU A 468 13.03 -0.26 -26.69
CA GLU A 468 14.32 -0.48 -26.01
C GLU A 468 15.47 0.22 -26.72
N VAL A 469 15.59 0.07 -28.04
CA VAL A 469 16.58 0.78 -28.85
C VAL A 469 16.45 2.30 -28.67
N THR A 470 15.21 2.80 -28.62
CA THR A 470 14.97 4.23 -28.43
C THR A 470 15.32 4.70 -27.02
N LYS A 471 15.01 3.91 -25.97
CA LYS A 471 15.45 4.21 -24.59
C LYS A 471 16.96 4.31 -24.52
N GLU A 472 17.65 3.39 -25.18
CA GLU A 472 19.11 3.34 -25.23
C GLU A 472 19.69 4.54 -25.98
N TYR A 473 19.13 4.89 -27.14
CA TYR A 473 19.49 6.12 -27.86
C TYR A 473 19.29 7.38 -27.01
N ILE A 474 18.16 7.49 -26.30
CA ILE A 474 17.90 8.62 -25.38
C ILE A 474 18.93 8.64 -24.23
N ARG A 475 19.30 7.47 -23.69
CA ARG A 475 20.34 7.35 -22.65
C ARG A 475 21.67 7.88 -23.17
N GLN A 476 22.09 7.43 -24.35
CA GLN A 476 23.32 7.88 -25.01
C GLN A 476 23.30 9.37 -25.31
N ALA A 477 22.21 9.90 -25.87
CA ALA A 477 22.05 11.33 -26.12
C ALA A 477 22.12 12.17 -24.83
N ARG A 478 21.62 11.63 -23.71
CA ARG A 478 21.75 12.28 -22.40
C ARG A 478 23.17 12.25 -21.88
N GLU A 479 23.88 11.15 -22.09
CA GLU A 479 25.28 10.99 -21.69
C GLU A 479 26.21 11.90 -22.48
N THR A 480 26.03 12.00 -23.81
CA THR A 480 26.80 12.92 -24.65
C THR A 480 26.52 14.37 -24.28
N MET A 481 25.26 14.73 -24.05
CA MET A 481 24.89 16.07 -23.58
C MET A 481 25.52 16.39 -22.22
N ASN A 482 25.49 15.44 -21.27
CA ASN A 482 26.15 15.58 -19.97
C ASN A 482 27.68 15.72 -20.11
N ALA A 483 28.31 15.00 -21.05
CA ALA A 483 29.74 15.10 -21.32
C ALA A 483 30.11 16.49 -21.89
N ILE A 484 29.32 17.01 -22.84
CA ILE A 484 29.50 18.37 -23.39
C ILE A 484 29.33 19.44 -22.28
N TYR A 485 28.38 19.25 -21.35
CA TYR A 485 28.24 20.14 -20.19
C TYR A 485 29.44 20.03 -19.24
N ALA A 486 29.96 18.84 -19.00
CA ALA A 486 31.16 18.62 -18.19
C ALA A 486 32.40 19.28 -18.81
N GLU A 487 32.60 19.19 -20.12
CA GLU A 487 33.69 19.87 -20.85
C GLU A 487 33.57 21.40 -20.79
N LYS A 488 32.36 21.94 -21.01
CA LYS A 488 32.10 23.40 -20.89
C LYS A 488 32.29 23.92 -19.46
N ALA A 489 32.05 23.07 -18.46
CA ALA A 489 32.32 23.37 -17.06
C ALA A 489 33.84 23.32 -16.76
N LEU A 490 34.56 22.32 -17.28
CA LEU A 490 36.02 22.19 -17.14
C LEU A 490 36.78 23.41 -17.69
N HIS A 491 36.32 24.01 -18.80
CA HIS A 491 36.96 25.19 -19.38
C HIS A 491 36.62 26.52 -18.69
N ASN A 492 35.70 26.55 -17.73
CA ASN A 492 35.20 27.77 -17.09
C ASN A 492 35.20 27.75 -15.56
N ILE A 493 35.82 26.75 -14.92
CA ILE A 493 35.87 26.62 -13.46
C ILE A 493 37.32 26.75 -13.02
N SER A 494 37.66 27.91 -12.46
CA SER A 494 38.99 28.21 -11.95
C SER A 494 39.17 27.78 -10.48
N ASN A 495 38.09 27.69 -9.69
CA ASN A 495 38.11 27.30 -8.26
C ASN A 495 36.89 26.44 -7.86
N PHE A 496 37.01 25.65 -6.79
CA PHE A 496 35.99 24.70 -6.30
C PHE A 496 34.66 25.36 -5.90
N ASP A 497 34.69 26.60 -5.38
CA ASP A 497 33.49 27.37 -5.03
C ASP A 497 32.69 27.83 -6.27
N ASP A 498 33.37 28.00 -7.40
CA ASP A 498 32.79 28.43 -8.67
C ASP A 498 31.98 27.31 -9.35
N TYR A 499 32.28 26.04 -9.01
CA TYR A 499 31.56 24.85 -9.45
C TYR A 499 30.11 24.85 -8.95
N PHE A 500 29.86 25.18 -7.67
CA PHE A 500 28.52 25.17 -7.10
C PHE A 500 27.67 26.38 -7.51
N ALA A 501 28.29 27.55 -7.69
CA ALA A 501 27.62 28.75 -8.19
C ALA A 501 27.17 28.61 -9.66
N LYS A 502 27.96 27.89 -10.50
CA LYS A 502 27.61 27.62 -11.90
C LYS A 502 26.72 26.39 -12.09
N LYS A 503 26.69 25.46 -11.12
CA LYS A 503 25.80 24.29 -11.11
C LYS A 503 24.32 24.67 -11.09
N GLU A 504 23.94 25.77 -10.44
CA GLU A 504 22.56 26.27 -10.47
C GLU A 504 22.13 26.82 -11.84
N LYS A 505 23.08 27.25 -12.67
CA LYS A 505 22.80 27.90 -13.96
C LYS A 505 22.56 26.91 -15.11
N TYR A 506 22.96 25.63 -14.97
CA TYR A 506 23.02 24.68 -16.09
C TYR A 506 22.47 23.25 -15.83
N ASN A 507 21.76 22.98 -14.73
CA ASN A 507 21.35 21.61 -14.42
C ASN A 507 19.97 21.20 -15.02
N PRO A 508 19.85 20.02 -15.66
CA PRO A 508 18.79 19.07 -15.38
C PRO A 508 19.17 18.19 -14.16
N PRO A 509 18.21 17.68 -13.37
CA PRO A 509 18.50 17.05 -12.09
C PRO A 509 19.15 15.66 -12.25
N ASN A 510 20.13 15.36 -11.38
CA ASN A 510 20.80 14.07 -11.15
C ASN A 510 22.05 13.76 -12.02
N HIS A 511 23.20 14.35 -11.67
CA HIS A 511 24.51 13.88 -12.12
C HIS A 511 25.46 13.64 -10.93
N VAL A 512 26.25 12.55 -11.02
CA VAL A 512 27.42 12.25 -10.19
C VAL A 512 28.60 12.01 -11.15
N PRO A 513 29.73 12.73 -11.04
CA PRO A 513 30.86 12.58 -11.97
C PRO A 513 31.62 11.27 -11.77
N GLY A 514 32.09 10.62 -12.85
CA GLY A 514 33.06 9.51 -12.75
C GLY A 514 33.12 8.45 -13.86
N TYR A 515 32.37 8.54 -14.96
CA TYR A 515 32.40 7.50 -16.01
C TYR A 515 32.72 8.09 -17.39
N GLN A 516 33.68 7.48 -18.08
CA GLN A 516 33.91 7.66 -19.52
C GLN A 516 32.90 6.81 -20.29
N ALA A 517 32.21 7.40 -21.27
CA ALA A 517 31.32 6.68 -22.16
C ALA A 517 32.08 6.26 -23.43
N GLU A 518 32.07 4.98 -23.77
CA GLU A 518 32.47 4.52 -25.10
C GLU A 518 31.34 4.81 -26.11
N ILE A 519 31.70 5.34 -27.27
CA ILE A 519 30.78 5.54 -28.39
C ILE A 519 30.62 4.19 -29.07
N ILE A 520 29.46 3.55 -28.90
CA ILE A 520 29.11 2.29 -29.54
C ILE A 520 28.56 2.60 -30.94
N SER A 521 29.11 1.96 -31.98
CA SER A 521 28.66 2.13 -33.37
C SER A 521 27.26 1.52 -33.62
N GLU A 522 26.53 2.02 -34.63
CA GLU A 522 25.19 1.50 -35.02
C GLU A 522 25.18 -0.02 -35.26
N GLN A 523 26.27 -0.60 -35.76
CA GLN A 523 26.41 -2.05 -35.95
C GLN A 523 26.53 -2.81 -34.62
N ALA A 524 27.21 -2.24 -33.63
CA ALA A 524 27.33 -2.83 -32.30
C ALA A 524 26.04 -2.69 -31.47
N ILE A 525 25.13 -1.76 -31.81
CA ILE A 525 23.79 -1.66 -31.22
C ILE A 525 22.87 -2.79 -31.74
N ILE A 526 23.05 -3.21 -33.00
CA ILE A 526 22.31 -4.33 -33.60
C ILE A 526 22.80 -5.67 -33.02
N GLU A 527 24.08 -5.76 -32.66
CA GLU A 527 24.72 -6.96 -32.10
C GLU A 527 24.75 -7.02 -30.56
N ALA A 528 24.38 -5.93 -29.87
CA ALA A 528 24.37 -5.88 -28.41
C ALA A 528 23.20 -6.67 -27.83
N VAL A 529 23.52 -7.71 -27.03
CA VAL A 529 22.56 -8.30 -26.09
C VAL A 529 22.24 -7.24 -25.04
N VAL A 530 20.99 -6.82 -25.01
CA VAL A 530 20.43 -5.78 -24.13
C VAL A 530 20.77 -6.07 -22.66
N PRO A 531 21.26 -5.09 -21.87
CA PRO A 531 21.31 -5.21 -20.43
C PRO A 531 19.89 -5.23 -19.88
N GLU A 532 19.54 -6.34 -19.22
CA GLU A 532 18.21 -6.68 -18.72
C GLU A 532 17.49 -5.52 -18.00
N ASP A 533 16.36 -5.05 -18.56
CA ASP A 533 15.36 -4.23 -17.88
C ASP A 533 14.93 -4.98 -16.58
N PRO A 534 14.66 -4.32 -15.43
CA PRO A 534 14.20 -5.02 -14.22
C PRO A 534 12.86 -5.76 -14.41
N LEU A 535 12.14 -5.46 -15.50
CA LEU A 535 10.92 -6.17 -15.95
C LEU A 535 11.22 -7.52 -16.63
N PHE A 536 12.47 -7.76 -17.04
CA PHE A 536 12.95 -8.96 -17.75
C PHE A 536 13.81 -9.89 -16.89
N CYS A 537 13.83 -9.70 -15.57
CA CYS A 537 14.43 -10.68 -14.64
C CYS A 537 13.56 -11.95 -14.53
N ARG A 538 13.50 -12.74 -15.60
CA ARG A 538 13.21 -14.18 -15.57
C ARG A 538 14.29 -14.88 -16.38
N VAL A 539 15.52 -14.86 -15.87
CA VAL A 539 16.48 -15.90 -16.24
C VAL A 539 15.80 -17.23 -15.87
N PRO A 540 15.60 -18.16 -16.82
CA PRO A 540 14.99 -19.43 -16.50
C PRO A 540 15.89 -20.18 -15.51
N GLU A 541 15.38 -20.49 -14.32
CA GLU A 541 15.99 -21.52 -13.44
C GLU A 541 16.18 -22.86 -14.17
N MET A 542 15.53 -23.05 -15.33
CA MET A 542 15.70 -24.20 -16.21
C MET A 542 17.06 -24.23 -16.92
N THR A 543 17.68 -23.11 -17.26
CA THR A 543 18.98 -23.08 -17.96
C THR A 543 20.13 -23.51 -17.04
N LEU A 544 20.00 -23.26 -15.73
CA LEU A 544 20.95 -23.73 -14.72
C LEU A 544 20.68 -25.17 -14.24
N LYS A 545 19.50 -25.74 -14.52
CA LYS A 545 19.22 -27.16 -14.21
C LYS A 545 19.73 -28.13 -15.28
N GLN A 546 20.00 -27.66 -16.49
CA GLN A 546 20.57 -28.49 -17.57
C GLN A 546 22.10 -28.60 -17.49
N LEU A 547 22.77 -27.61 -16.89
CA LEU A 547 24.18 -27.71 -16.55
C LEU A 547 24.30 -28.38 -15.18
N ARG A 548 24.75 -29.64 -15.14
CA ARG A 548 25.13 -30.32 -13.88
C ARG A 548 26.43 -29.74 -13.28
N LEU A 549 26.65 -28.44 -13.44
CA LEU A 549 27.83 -27.71 -13.04
C LEU A 549 27.48 -26.85 -11.84
N THR A 550 27.79 -27.36 -10.66
CA THR A 550 27.89 -26.52 -9.47
C THR A 550 29.17 -25.68 -9.55
N PRO A 551 29.23 -24.49 -8.93
CA PRO A 551 30.47 -23.70 -8.86
C PRO A 551 31.64 -24.51 -8.31
N GLU A 552 31.37 -25.40 -7.34
CA GLU A 552 32.36 -26.27 -6.70
C GLU A 552 32.92 -27.33 -7.67
N THR A 553 32.07 -27.95 -8.51
CA THR A 553 32.50 -28.93 -9.53
C THR A 553 33.27 -28.30 -10.69
N LEU A 554 32.98 -27.04 -11.00
CA LEU A 554 33.68 -26.29 -12.05
C LEU A 554 35.06 -25.86 -11.55
N ILE A 555 35.16 -25.39 -10.31
CA ILE A 555 36.43 -25.09 -9.64
C ILE A 555 37.29 -26.36 -9.53
N SER A 556 36.72 -27.51 -9.13
CA SER A 556 37.51 -28.74 -9.04
C SER A 556 38.02 -29.24 -10.40
N SER A 557 37.23 -29.05 -11.48
CA SER A 557 37.66 -29.43 -12.84
C SER A 557 38.76 -28.51 -13.38
N ILE A 558 38.72 -27.22 -13.03
CA ILE A 558 39.80 -26.28 -13.31
C ILE A 558 41.06 -26.66 -12.52
N ASP A 559 40.92 -26.98 -11.23
CA ASP A 559 42.05 -27.40 -10.38
C ASP A 559 42.69 -28.69 -10.87
N ASP A 560 41.91 -29.66 -11.34
CA ASP A 560 42.42 -30.90 -11.92
C ASP A 560 43.07 -30.70 -13.29
N SER A 561 42.56 -29.77 -14.11
CA SER A 561 43.19 -29.37 -15.38
C SER A 561 44.52 -28.64 -15.14
N LEU A 562 44.57 -27.78 -14.13
CA LEU A 562 45.79 -27.09 -13.69
C LEU A 562 46.85 -28.08 -13.17
N LYS A 563 46.45 -29.11 -12.40
CA LYS A 563 47.37 -30.18 -11.95
C LYS A 563 47.99 -30.99 -13.09
N GLN A 564 47.26 -31.15 -14.19
CA GLN A 564 47.71 -31.89 -15.38
C GLN A 564 48.60 -31.05 -16.31
N SER A 565 48.56 -29.72 -16.17
CA SER A 565 49.38 -28.79 -16.92
C SER A 565 50.81 -28.71 -16.35
N THR A 566 51.82 -28.79 -17.22
CA THR A 566 53.23 -28.62 -16.83
C THR A 566 53.77 -27.31 -17.38
N VAL A 567 54.24 -26.42 -16.51
CA VAL A 567 54.99 -25.23 -16.93
C VAL A 567 56.48 -25.56 -16.85
N SER A 568 57.21 -25.46 -17.96
CA SER A 568 58.66 -25.73 -18.05
C SER A 568 59.11 -27.15 -17.62
N GLY A 569 58.27 -28.17 -17.81
CA GLY A 569 58.64 -29.58 -17.61
C GLY A 569 58.62 -30.08 -16.15
N LYS A 570 57.96 -29.38 -15.22
CA LYS A 570 57.69 -29.86 -13.86
C LYS A 570 56.19 -29.85 -13.54
N PRO A 571 55.67 -30.85 -12.81
CA PRO A 571 54.27 -30.88 -12.37
C PRO A 571 54.00 -29.81 -11.30
N ILE A 572 52.81 -29.21 -11.33
CA ILE A 572 52.40 -28.13 -10.42
C ILE A 572 51.95 -28.73 -9.09
N ASP A 573 52.77 -28.60 -8.04
CA ASP A 573 52.47 -29.12 -6.71
C ASP A 573 51.51 -28.20 -5.94
N VAL A 574 50.33 -28.65 -5.50
CA VAL A 574 49.23 -27.77 -5.03
C VAL A 574 49.27 -27.45 -3.53
N ASN A 575 50.23 -28.00 -2.78
CA ASN A 575 50.28 -27.87 -1.32
C ASN A 575 51.20 -26.76 -0.82
N LEU A 576 50.84 -25.49 -1.05
CA LEU A 576 51.41 -24.36 -0.28
C LEU A 576 50.43 -23.95 0.83
N LYS A 577 50.76 -24.24 2.08
CA LYS A 577 50.01 -23.78 3.25
C LYS A 577 50.41 -22.35 3.62
N GLY A 578 49.44 -21.43 3.52
CA GLY A 578 49.51 -20.03 3.96
C GLY A 578 48.36 -19.22 3.35
N ASP A 579 47.84 -18.22 4.08
CA ASP A 579 46.75 -17.31 3.67
C ASP A 579 47.20 -16.36 2.54
N LEU A 580 47.49 -16.92 1.38
CA LEU A 580 47.78 -16.21 0.13
C LEU A 580 46.56 -16.33 -0.79
N THR A 581 46.22 -15.27 -1.51
CA THR A 581 45.15 -15.35 -2.52
C THR A 581 45.62 -16.22 -3.69
N GLU A 582 44.70 -16.88 -4.40
CA GLU A 582 45.06 -17.77 -5.53
C GLU A 582 45.89 -17.06 -6.61
N MET A 583 45.66 -15.77 -6.79
CA MET A 583 46.46 -14.91 -7.68
C MET A 583 47.92 -14.77 -7.21
N ASP A 584 48.15 -14.68 -5.89
CA ASP A 584 49.50 -14.58 -5.32
C ASP A 584 50.26 -15.91 -5.45
N LYS A 585 49.56 -17.05 -5.34
CA LYS A 585 50.15 -18.39 -5.51
C LYS A 585 50.60 -18.65 -6.95
N LEU A 586 49.85 -18.13 -7.93
CA LEU A 586 50.17 -18.21 -9.35
C LEU A 586 51.34 -17.28 -9.72
N ALA A 587 51.34 -16.06 -9.20
CA ALA A 587 52.43 -15.09 -9.41
C ALA A 587 53.76 -15.54 -8.80
N LEU A 588 53.74 -16.14 -7.59
CA LEU A 588 54.95 -16.67 -6.91
C LEU A 588 55.61 -17.85 -7.66
N ARG A 589 54.92 -18.46 -8.63
CA ARG A 589 55.40 -19.60 -9.41
C ARG A 589 55.88 -19.23 -10.82
N GLY A 590 55.95 -17.94 -11.14
CA GLY A 590 56.44 -17.44 -12.43
C GLY A 590 55.47 -17.67 -13.60
N VAL A 591 54.18 -17.92 -13.31
CA VAL A 591 53.14 -18.07 -14.33
C VAL A 591 52.56 -16.69 -14.62
N ASP A 592 52.85 -16.17 -15.81
CA ASP A 592 52.28 -14.91 -16.28
C ASP A 592 50.89 -15.17 -16.84
N ILE A 593 49.84 -14.82 -16.07
CA ILE A 593 48.42 -15.01 -16.44
C ILE A 593 48.04 -14.19 -17.69
N VAL A 594 48.94 -13.32 -18.14
CA VAL A 594 48.80 -12.52 -19.36
C VAL A 594 49.14 -13.34 -20.62
N ASP A 595 49.77 -14.52 -20.50
CA ASP A 595 50.09 -15.37 -21.65
C ASP A 595 48.83 -16.04 -22.22
N LYS A 596 48.33 -15.45 -23.31
CA LYS A 596 47.09 -15.85 -23.99
C LYS A 596 47.13 -17.29 -24.50
N GLN A 597 48.32 -17.83 -24.82
CA GLN A 597 48.45 -19.19 -25.30
C GLN A 597 48.22 -20.21 -24.18
N PHE A 598 48.75 -19.93 -22.98
CA PHE A 598 48.57 -20.80 -21.81
C PHE A 598 47.11 -20.76 -21.30
N ALA A 599 46.49 -19.58 -21.27
CA ALA A 599 45.09 -19.43 -20.90
C ALA A 599 44.15 -20.18 -21.87
N ALA A 600 44.41 -20.11 -23.18
CA ALA A 600 43.65 -20.87 -24.17
C ALA A 600 43.82 -22.38 -23.98
N GLN A 601 45.03 -22.84 -23.68
CA GLN A 601 45.34 -24.25 -23.48
C GLN A 601 44.65 -24.85 -22.24
N ILE A 602 44.57 -24.09 -21.14
CA ILE A 602 43.82 -24.50 -19.94
C ILE A 602 42.32 -24.54 -20.23
N VAL A 603 41.78 -23.55 -20.94
CA VAL A 603 40.36 -23.51 -21.31
C VAL A 603 40.00 -24.72 -22.18
N GLU A 604 40.84 -25.06 -23.16
CA GLU A 604 40.66 -26.21 -24.02
C GLU A 604 40.70 -27.53 -23.23
N GLN A 605 41.69 -27.73 -22.36
CA GLN A 605 41.79 -28.91 -21.49
C GLN A 605 40.63 -29.03 -20.48
N THR A 606 40.14 -27.90 -19.98
CA THR A 606 38.98 -27.87 -19.06
C THR A 606 37.70 -28.24 -19.81
N ILE A 607 37.53 -27.77 -21.05
CA ILE A 607 36.38 -28.13 -21.89
C ILE A 607 36.43 -29.62 -22.25
N GLU A 608 37.60 -30.15 -22.61
CA GLU A 608 37.78 -31.58 -22.91
C GLU A 608 37.48 -32.47 -21.69
N THR A 609 37.91 -32.08 -20.49
CA THR A 609 37.61 -32.83 -19.25
C THR A 609 36.13 -32.74 -18.87
N LEU A 610 35.48 -31.61 -19.11
CA LEU A 610 34.03 -31.45 -18.88
C LEU A 610 33.19 -32.27 -19.88
N ILE A 611 33.63 -32.39 -21.13
CA ILE A 611 33.01 -33.26 -22.14
C ILE A 611 33.24 -34.74 -21.77
N LYS A 612 34.47 -35.11 -21.37
CA LYS A 612 34.81 -36.49 -20.98
C LYS A 612 34.06 -36.99 -19.74
N ASN A 613 33.63 -36.08 -18.87
CA ASN A 613 32.86 -36.37 -17.66
C ASN A 613 31.34 -36.28 -17.86
N ASP A 614 30.85 -36.18 -19.11
CA ASP A 614 29.43 -36.00 -19.46
C ASP A 614 28.76 -34.79 -18.76
N LEU A 615 29.53 -33.75 -18.42
CA LEU A 615 29.02 -32.54 -17.76
C LEU A 615 28.54 -31.49 -18.77
N VAL A 616 28.97 -31.58 -20.04
CA VAL A 616 28.58 -30.70 -21.15
C VAL A 616 28.40 -31.52 -22.44
N THR A 617 27.30 -31.29 -23.18
CA THR A 617 26.95 -32.02 -24.40
C THR A 617 26.87 -31.09 -25.62
N THR A 618 28.01 -30.67 -26.17
CA THR A 618 28.02 -29.93 -27.45
C THR A 618 29.21 -30.37 -28.31
N SER A 619 28.94 -30.73 -29.56
CA SER A 619 29.87 -31.31 -30.53
C SER A 619 30.47 -30.32 -31.53
N GLU A 620 30.32 -29.01 -31.32
CA GLU A 620 30.88 -27.99 -32.23
C GLU A 620 31.54 -26.87 -31.41
N ILE A 621 32.87 -26.75 -31.55
CA ILE A 621 33.65 -25.63 -31.03
C ILE A 621 33.94 -24.73 -32.24
N GLU A 622 33.12 -23.70 -32.46
CA GLU A 622 33.52 -22.60 -33.34
C GLU A 622 34.46 -21.68 -32.55
N GLN A 623 35.72 -21.57 -32.99
CA GLN A 623 36.64 -20.58 -32.45
C GLN A 623 36.21 -19.18 -32.92
N PRO A 624 35.92 -18.23 -32.02
CA PRO A 624 35.74 -16.84 -32.42
C PRO A 624 37.10 -16.27 -32.80
N VAL A 625 37.32 -16.03 -34.10
CA VAL A 625 38.42 -15.19 -34.59
C VAL A 625 38.08 -13.74 -34.25
N GLY A 626 38.28 -13.37 -32.99
CA GLY A 626 37.97 -12.05 -32.45
C GLY A 626 38.72 -11.80 -31.15
N LYS A 627 39.20 -10.56 -30.95
CA LYS A 627 40.00 -10.16 -29.79
C LYS A 627 39.28 -10.47 -28.47
N LEU A 628 39.85 -11.37 -27.65
CA LEU A 628 39.53 -11.52 -26.23
C LEU A 628 39.84 -10.20 -25.50
N PHE A 629 38.79 -9.53 -25.02
CA PHE A 629 38.91 -8.48 -24.00
C PHE A 629 38.73 -9.12 -22.63
N SER A 630 39.67 -8.83 -21.71
CA SER A 630 39.66 -9.34 -20.34
C SER A 630 38.49 -8.73 -19.55
N ILE A 631 37.63 -9.58 -19.01
CA ILE A 631 36.72 -9.19 -17.93
C ILE A 631 37.54 -9.15 -16.63
N GLN A 632 38.06 -7.98 -16.26
CA GLN A 632 38.47 -7.70 -14.89
C GLN A 632 37.50 -6.70 -14.26
N THR A 633 36.60 -7.29 -13.47
CA THR A 633 35.89 -6.76 -12.30
C THR A 633 36.29 -5.38 -11.78
N LYS A 634 35.32 -4.45 -11.77
CA LYS A 634 35.02 -3.56 -10.63
C LYS A 634 33.52 -3.27 -10.57
N MET A 635 32.81 -3.99 -9.69
CA MET A 635 31.56 -3.49 -9.08
C MET A 635 31.90 -2.81 -7.75
N PRO A 636 31.20 -1.73 -7.36
CA PRO A 636 31.01 -1.43 -5.94
C PRO A 636 29.60 -1.86 -5.50
N GLY A 637 29.60 -2.72 -4.47
CA GLY A 637 28.44 -3.37 -3.88
C GLY A 637 27.29 -2.46 -3.43
N LYS A 638 26.07 -2.95 -3.66
CA LYS A 638 24.93 -3.00 -2.73
C LYS A 638 23.68 -3.43 -3.52
N ARG A 639 23.41 -4.73 -3.65
CA ARG A 639 22.06 -5.29 -3.94
C ARG A 639 21.98 -6.83 -3.99
N MET A 640 22.79 -7.53 -3.19
CA MET A 640 22.72 -9.00 -3.07
C MET A 640 22.67 -9.44 -1.60
N ALA A 641 21.65 -8.99 -0.86
CA ALA A 641 21.43 -9.45 0.52
C ALA A 641 20.03 -10.04 0.80
N ASN A 642 19.05 -9.95 -0.11
CA ASN A 642 17.68 -10.40 0.18
C ASN A 642 17.18 -11.58 -0.65
N ARG A 643 18.05 -12.32 -1.37
CA ARG A 643 17.63 -13.49 -2.19
C ARG A 643 17.71 -14.85 -1.49
N ARG A 644 17.95 -14.93 -0.17
CA ARG A 644 18.10 -16.22 0.54
C ARG A 644 17.39 -16.28 1.89
N ALA A 645 16.14 -15.83 1.96
CA ALA A 645 15.27 -16.03 3.13
C ALA A 645 14.06 -16.95 2.87
N SER A 646 13.98 -17.59 1.70
CA SER A 646 12.80 -18.38 1.30
C SER A 646 12.98 -19.90 1.36
N ALA A 647 14.08 -20.40 1.94
CA ALA A 647 14.27 -21.82 2.20
C ALA A 647 14.39 -22.00 3.72
N GLY A 648 13.39 -22.62 4.34
CA GLY A 648 13.20 -22.73 5.79
C GLY A 648 14.31 -23.44 6.54
N VAL A 649 15.45 -22.77 6.72
CA VAL A 649 16.52 -23.15 7.65
C VAL A 649 16.47 -22.15 8.80
N GLN A 650 16.17 -22.64 10.01
CA GLN A 650 16.36 -21.86 11.23
C GLN A 650 17.84 -21.47 11.34
N LEU A 651 18.13 -20.19 11.19
CA LEU A 651 19.39 -19.60 11.61
C LEU A 651 19.08 -18.61 12.73
N ASN A 652 19.58 -18.90 13.93
CA ASN A 652 19.63 -17.97 15.05
C ASN A 652 20.39 -16.72 14.61
N MET A 653 19.64 -15.69 14.17
CA MET A 653 20.18 -14.41 13.77
C MET A 653 20.20 -13.49 14.98
N GLY A 654 21.38 -13.39 15.62
CA GLY A 654 21.66 -12.30 16.56
C GLY A 654 21.42 -10.96 15.86
N VAL A 655 20.43 -10.21 16.35
CA VAL A 655 20.04 -8.89 15.86
C VAL A 655 21.23 -7.93 15.99
N ARG A 656 21.84 -7.52 14.87
CA ARG A 656 22.61 -6.27 14.81
C ARG A 656 21.75 -5.19 14.17
N ARG A 657 21.13 -4.38 15.04
CA ARG A 657 20.57 -3.06 14.71
C ARG A 657 21.61 -2.29 13.90
N LYS A 658 21.21 -1.74 12.74
CA LYS A 658 22.02 -0.75 12.01
C LYS A 658 22.17 0.47 12.91
N SER A 659 23.28 0.55 13.63
CA SER A 659 23.69 1.77 14.31
C SER A 659 23.95 2.83 13.25
N VAL A 660 23.30 3.99 13.41
CA VAL A 660 23.68 5.25 12.78
C VAL A 660 25.20 5.38 12.87
N VAL A 661 25.87 5.48 11.71
CA VAL A 661 27.33 5.62 11.67
C VAL A 661 27.68 6.94 12.35
N PRO A 662 28.45 6.94 13.46
CA PRO A 662 28.82 8.17 14.14
C PRO A 662 29.67 9.04 13.20
N MET A 663 29.42 10.35 13.23
CA MET A 663 30.09 11.39 12.44
C MET A 663 31.65 11.27 12.47
N ASN A 664 32.21 10.66 13.53
CA ASN A 664 33.63 10.39 13.70
C ASN A 664 34.25 9.41 12.66
N GLN A 665 33.49 8.45 12.12
CA GLN A 665 34.02 7.52 11.10
C GLN A 665 34.08 8.16 9.70
N GLN A 666 33.20 9.12 9.40
CA GLN A 666 33.30 9.92 8.18
C GLN A 666 34.46 10.90 8.26
N LEU A 667 34.70 11.51 9.43
CA LEU A 667 35.88 12.34 9.69
C LEU A 667 37.20 11.57 9.55
N MET A 668 37.29 10.33 10.05
CA MET A 668 38.49 9.50 9.84
C MET A 668 38.69 9.07 8.39
N LYS A 669 37.63 8.92 7.61
CA LYS A 669 37.72 8.62 6.18
C LYS A 669 38.20 9.84 5.38
N ALA A 670 37.67 11.02 5.71
CA ALA A 670 38.10 12.28 5.14
C ALA A 670 39.56 12.61 5.51
N HIS A 671 40.01 12.31 6.73
CA HIS A 671 41.41 12.48 7.11
C HIS A 671 42.37 11.54 6.38
N LYS A 672 41.98 10.27 6.16
CA LYS A 672 42.78 9.34 5.35
C LYS A 672 42.85 9.73 3.87
N GLU A 673 41.79 10.33 3.34
CA GLU A 673 41.79 10.88 1.98
C GLU A 673 42.70 12.12 1.91
N LEU A 674 42.65 13.01 2.90
CA LEU A 674 43.56 14.17 3.04
C LEU A 674 45.04 13.77 3.16
N GLU A 675 45.38 12.75 3.96
CA GLU A 675 46.75 12.21 4.03
C GLU A 675 47.24 11.67 2.67
N GLY A 676 46.33 11.17 1.84
CA GLY A 676 46.62 10.75 0.46
C GLY A 676 46.97 11.92 -0.46
N PHE A 677 46.31 13.08 -0.28
CA PHE A 677 46.58 14.31 -1.04
C PHE A 677 47.89 14.98 -0.60
N GLU A 678 48.19 14.99 0.70
CA GLU A 678 49.47 15.50 1.23
C GLU A 678 50.69 14.71 0.70
N LYS A 679 50.55 13.38 0.54
CA LYS A 679 51.58 12.52 -0.07
C LYS A 679 51.92 12.86 -1.52
N HIS A 680 51.02 13.55 -2.23
CA HIS A 680 51.23 13.96 -3.62
C HIS A 680 51.51 15.47 -3.77
N LYS A 681 51.71 16.20 -2.67
CA LYS A 681 51.96 17.66 -2.65
C LYS A 681 50.96 18.45 -3.49
N ILE A 682 49.73 17.96 -3.60
CA ILE A 682 48.62 18.70 -4.18
C ILE A 682 48.06 19.54 -3.04
N LYS A 683 48.08 20.88 -3.18
CA LYS A 683 47.58 21.80 -2.16
C LYS A 683 46.08 21.67 -1.98
#